data_AF-A0A1F8RTQ1-F1
#
_entry.id   AF-A0A1F8RTQ1-F1
#
_cell.length_a   1.000
_cell.length_b   1.000
_cell.length_c   1.000
_cell.angle_alpha   90.00
_cell.angle_beta   90.00
_cell.angle_gamma   90.00
#
_symmetry.space_group_name_H-M   'P 1'
#
loop_
_entity.id
_entity.type
_entity.pdbx_description
1 polymer ?
#
loop_
_entity_poly.entity_id
_entity_poly.type
_entity_poly.pdbx_seq_one_letter_code
_entity_poly.pdbx_strand_id
1 'polypeptide(L)'
;MWQTLRAARRHRLQRTRRWLRAPAGSLGRLRPAGYFKRLAVALLGAASFILILAAAYSLWTATTLFPAARAASRVRLDIPGTPYSSPRFVDRTGTRLLSSMADAAHTPYWLSISSSTEGHAVPPLALAALQLALGIDPTNGSAGVSAGLIAMAHSLNGTRDAAVLAAEGLAERPDLASTFAARPLARAILAGELASRYSTQDLLEWCLNTQPYGHLTRGLDAAALEYYGVHAEQLALAEWATLAALSSQPGLARDVQALAAARNILVQQLREDGLIDAASAAAALAAAPVIRPAASALSPATSDFLAMARGQLEEQETRLAGRTTPLVVTTSLESEIQLQALCAAQTALARAQSGTAVPGMPTLDGRECAAAEFLNATQPIGEADLAVAVWDVERSELLAYFTSARGTSDGEATGEAGTAVLPFVYLTAFAKGYTPGTMVLDVIPAVALGQGTPVTATNLDGRYLGPMLASQALRQERIVPAVRAMEDVGLDNLRQTLTGVGLDALADAPEGLLGSLTPQSEVSLLDMTRAYAIFAAGGLDRAASAGGKPSLILAAREPAGNSVVPAVQVEARVVLSRGLAYLIQDALRREVLAGDGLRAPSAGLATGASRSGIDHWAFAFNSRLVVGVLATSMQPSDNPLANIAEPVAQAVLAWSADSYVSPQSAQPTEVSRLRVCSPSGMLPTPACQHVVSEVFLSGTEPTSDDTYYQSVAVNRETGRRATLWTPAALVDEVVFVNPPPAAREWASANGLQLAPEEYDTLPSAFEATPDLIIRAPVPFAIVRGLVDVQGTATTPEMVHFRLEAGEGLYPQQWLLLAEGDHPLTGALLATWDSAALDGTVSLRLSTTNTQGNLRRMAIPLTVDNQAPQVYFAAPAAQGRVELPHGAALAAVVEASDDYGVQRVELLLDGQIVLVLERAPYSTRWSSLPTGLHTLQARAYDAAGNSALTPMLEIEVN
;
A
#
# COMPACT_ATOMS: atom_id res chain seq x y z
N MET A 1 27.96 6.38 -41.12
CA MET A 1 28.45 5.21 -40.35
C MET A 1 27.86 3.91 -40.95
N TRP A 2 28.03 3.48 -42.20
CA TRP A 2 29.21 3.27 -43.08
C TRP A 2 30.33 2.33 -42.58
N GLN A 3 30.20 1.69 -41.41
CA GLN A 3 31.17 0.66 -40.97
C GLN A 3 30.59 -0.57 -40.24
N THR A 4 29.27 -0.76 -40.15
CA THR A 4 28.68 -1.93 -39.44
C THR A 4 27.83 -2.85 -40.32
N LEU A 5 27.91 -2.72 -41.66
CA LEU A 5 27.22 -3.57 -42.64
C LEU A 5 28.15 -4.55 -43.39
N ARG A 6 29.21 -5.07 -42.74
CA ARG A 6 30.15 -6.03 -43.34
C ARG A 6 30.50 -7.29 -42.54
N ALA A 7 29.81 -7.60 -41.44
CA ALA A 7 30.23 -8.72 -40.56
C ALA A 7 29.28 -9.93 -40.44
N ALA A 8 28.14 -10.01 -41.13
CA ALA A 8 27.22 -11.16 -40.98
C ALA A 8 26.71 -11.78 -42.28
N ARG A 9 27.40 -11.57 -43.41
CA ARG A 9 27.04 -12.12 -44.74
C ARG A 9 28.01 -13.21 -45.25
N ARG A 10 28.78 -13.86 -44.36
CA ARG A 10 29.77 -14.90 -44.73
C ARG A 10 29.72 -16.21 -43.93
N HIS A 11 28.63 -16.53 -43.21
CA HIS A 11 28.55 -17.77 -42.42
C HIS A 11 27.31 -18.68 -42.67
N ARG A 12 26.64 -18.55 -43.83
CA ARG A 12 25.52 -19.43 -44.23
C ARG A 12 25.59 -19.92 -45.68
N LEU A 13 26.79 -20.17 -46.21
CA LEU A 13 27.01 -20.82 -47.52
C LEU A 13 28.06 -21.96 -47.50
N GLN A 14 28.32 -22.57 -46.34
CA GLN A 14 29.26 -23.71 -46.22
C GLN A 14 28.75 -24.88 -45.33
N ARG A 15 27.43 -25.09 -45.22
CA ARG A 15 26.87 -26.26 -44.49
C ARG A 15 25.81 -27.08 -45.24
N THR A 16 25.75 -26.99 -46.57
CA THR A 16 24.86 -27.81 -47.42
C THR A 16 25.58 -28.45 -48.62
N ARG A 17 26.84 -28.89 -48.44
CA ARG A 17 27.58 -29.72 -49.41
C ARG A 17 28.24 -30.97 -48.81
N ARG A 18 27.68 -31.52 -47.73
CA ARG A 18 28.20 -32.75 -47.08
C ARG A 18 27.16 -33.87 -46.85
N TRP A 19 26.08 -33.91 -47.64
CA TRP A 19 25.06 -34.97 -47.55
C TRP A 19 24.78 -35.74 -48.87
N LEU A 20 25.64 -35.63 -49.88
CA LEU A 20 25.53 -36.41 -51.12
C LEU A 20 26.85 -37.07 -51.53
N ARG A 21 27.45 -37.82 -50.61
CA ARG A 21 28.40 -38.91 -50.93
C ARG A 21 28.26 -40.01 -49.88
N ALA A 22 27.45 -41.02 -50.20
CA ALA A 22 27.58 -42.35 -49.61
C ALA A 22 27.77 -43.35 -50.77
N PRO A 23 28.65 -44.35 -50.61
CA PRO A 23 29.21 -45.13 -51.71
C PRO A 23 28.28 -46.27 -52.13
N ALA A 24 28.28 -46.56 -53.44
CA ALA A 24 27.68 -47.74 -54.01
C ALA A 24 28.47 -48.99 -53.54
N GLY A 25 27.76 -50.02 -53.06
CA GLY A 25 28.32 -51.37 -52.94
C GLY A 25 27.83 -52.19 -51.75
N SER A 26 26.71 -52.90 -51.92
CA SER A 26 26.61 -54.37 -51.71
C SER A 26 25.13 -54.79 -51.67
N LEU A 27 24.76 -55.59 -52.67
CA LEU A 27 23.46 -56.24 -52.79
C LEU A 27 23.38 -57.41 -51.80
N GLY A 28 22.65 -57.23 -50.70
CA GLY A 28 22.15 -58.30 -49.84
C GLY A 28 20.69 -58.63 -50.18
N ARG A 29 20.43 -59.86 -50.64
CA ARG A 29 19.12 -60.41 -51.01
C ARG A 29 18.05 -60.19 -49.92
N LEU A 30 16.96 -59.47 -50.24
CA LEU A 30 15.73 -59.44 -49.44
C LEU A 30 14.52 -59.78 -50.34
N ARG A 31 13.68 -60.70 -49.86
CA ARG A 31 12.59 -61.39 -50.58
C ARG A 31 11.43 -60.44 -50.98
N PRO A 32 10.76 -60.65 -52.14
CA PRO A 32 9.85 -59.68 -52.77
C PRO A 32 8.43 -59.56 -52.16
N ALA A 33 8.06 -60.33 -51.14
CA ALA A 33 6.68 -60.35 -50.62
C ALA A 33 6.31 -59.18 -49.67
N GLY A 34 7.30 -58.48 -49.10
CA GLY A 34 7.05 -57.37 -48.15
C GLY A 34 6.86 -55.99 -48.79
N TYR A 35 7.35 -55.81 -50.02
CA TYR A 35 7.42 -54.49 -50.66
C TYR A 35 6.04 -54.02 -51.17
N PHE A 36 5.26 -54.94 -51.76
CA PHE A 36 3.90 -54.62 -52.24
C PHE A 36 2.92 -54.28 -51.11
N LYS A 37 3.01 -54.94 -49.96
CA LYS A 37 2.18 -54.59 -48.79
C LYS A 37 2.53 -53.21 -48.22
N ARG A 38 3.82 -52.85 -48.17
CA ARG A 38 4.26 -51.52 -47.71
C ARG A 38 3.86 -50.42 -48.69
N LEU A 39 3.92 -50.68 -50.00
CA LEU A 39 3.49 -49.72 -51.02
C LEU A 39 1.97 -49.51 -51.00
N ALA A 40 1.18 -50.58 -50.86
CA ALA A 40 -0.27 -50.48 -50.76
C ALA A 40 -0.72 -49.71 -49.50
N VAL A 41 -0.10 -49.96 -48.35
CA VAL A 41 -0.36 -49.22 -47.11
C VAL A 41 0.05 -47.74 -47.23
N ALA A 42 1.17 -47.45 -47.91
CA ALA A 42 1.60 -46.07 -48.16
C ALA A 42 0.64 -45.32 -49.10
N LEU A 43 0.13 -45.99 -50.16
CA LEU A 43 -0.85 -45.40 -51.07
C LEU A 43 -2.21 -45.18 -50.40
N LEU A 44 -2.67 -46.12 -49.58
CA LEU A 44 -3.89 -45.95 -48.76
C LEU A 44 -3.74 -44.84 -47.72
N GLY A 45 -2.57 -44.72 -47.10
CA GLY A 45 -2.23 -43.62 -46.19
C GLY A 45 -2.25 -42.27 -46.89
N ALA A 46 -1.66 -42.18 -48.09
CA ALA A 46 -1.68 -40.96 -48.91
C ALA A 46 -3.10 -40.60 -49.36
N ALA A 47 -3.90 -41.57 -49.79
CA ALA A 47 -5.29 -41.34 -50.19
C ALA A 47 -6.17 -40.88 -49.00
N SER A 48 -6.00 -41.50 -47.83
CA SER A 48 -6.69 -41.09 -46.60
C SER A 48 -6.27 -39.67 -46.16
N PHE A 49 -4.98 -39.34 -46.26
CA PHE A 49 -4.49 -38.00 -45.98
C PHE A 49 -5.06 -36.94 -46.94
N ILE A 50 -5.17 -37.25 -48.23
CA ILE A 50 -5.81 -36.38 -49.22
C ILE A 50 -7.30 -36.20 -48.91
N LEU A 51 -8.01 -37.26 -48.53
CA LEU A 51 -9.41 -37.20 -48.13
C LEU A 51 -9.63 -36.36 -46.86
N ILE A 52 -8.73 -36.49 -45.86
CA ILE A 52 -8.75 -35.68 -44.65
C ILE A 52 -8.49 -34.21 -44.98
N LEU A 53 -7.52 -33.91 -45.86
CA LEU A 53 -7.26 -32.55 -46.32
C LEU A 53 -8.44 -31.99 -47.12
N ALA A 54 -9.07 -32.79 -47.97
CA ALA A 54 -10.26 -32.38 -48.73
C ALA A 54 -11.47 -32.15 -47.81
N ALA A 55 -11.65 -32.99 -46.78
CA ALA A 55 -12.69 -32.83 -45.76
C ALA A 55 -12.42 -31.63 -44.84
N ALA A 56 -11.17 -31.39 -44.46
CA ALA A 56 -10.76 -30.20 -43.71
C ALA A 56 -10.96 -28.93 -44.54
N TYR A 57 -10.63 -28.96 -45.84
CA TYR A 57 -10.85 -27.85 -46.77
C TYR A 57 -12.35 -27.61 -47.02
N SER A 58 -13.16 -28.66 -47.20
CA SER A 58 -14.60 -28.53 -47.37
C SER A 58 -15.29 -28.04 -46.08
N LEU A 59 -14.85 -28.51 -44.92
CA LEU A 59 -15.34 -28.02 -43.63
C LEU A 59 -14.92 -26.57 -43.38
N TRP A 60 -13.68 -26.21 -43.71
CA TRP A 60 -13.18 -24.83 -43.61
C TRP A 60 -13.93 -23.89 -44.55
N THR A 61 -14.16 -24.28 -45.81
CA THR A 61 -14.96 -23.49 -46.76
C THR A 61 -16.42 -23.35 -46.30
N ALA A 62 -17.04 -24.42 -45.79
CA ALA A 62 -18.40 -24.42 -45.24
C ALA A 62 -18.56 -23.53 -43.99
N THR A 63 -17.54 -23.45 -43.13
CA THR A 63 -17.61 -22.73 -41.85
C THR A 63 -17.09 -21.29 -41.90
N THR A 64 -16.30 -20.92 -42.91
CA THR A 64 -15.69 -19.58 -43.00
C THR A 64 -16.10 -18.81 -44.26
N LEU A 65 -15.99 -19.41 -45.44
CA LEU A 65 -16.20 -18.75 -46.74
C LEU A 65 -17.68 -18.52 -47.06
N PHE A 66 -18.51 -19.56 -46.95
CA PHE A 66 -19.95 -19.44 -47.26
C PHE A 66 -20.71 -18.49 -46.31
N PRO A 67 -20.50 -18.53 -44.97
CA PRO A 67 -21.12 -17.58 -44.06
C PRO A 67 -20.68 -16.14 -44.32
N ALA A 68 -19.38 -15.92 -44.60
CA ALA A 68 -18.84 -14.60 -44.92
C ALA A 68 -19.42 -14.03 -46.21
N ALA A 69 -19.50 -14.82 -47.29
CA ALA A 69 -20.12 -14.39 -48.54
C ALA A 69 -21.62 -14.08 -48.38
N ARG A 70 -22.35 -14.93 -47.65
CA ARG A 70 -23.77 -14.71 -47.36
C ARG A 70 -23.99 -13.46 -46.50
N ALA A 71 -23.15 -13.24 -45.49
CA ALA A 71 -23.18 -12.04 -44.68
C ALA A 71 -22.83 -10.80 -45.51
N ALA A 72 -21.74 -10.83 -46.28
CA ALA A 72 -21.29 -9.72 -47.14
C ALA A 72 -22.39 -9.29 -48.12
N SER A 73 -23.10 -10.24 -48.73
CA SER A 73 -24.20 -9.94 -49.64
C SER A 73 -25.39 -9.20 -48.99
N ARG A 74 -25.49 -9.20 -47.66
CA ARG A 74 -26.52 -8.47 -46.90
C ARG A 74 -26.03 -7.12 -46.37
N VAL A 75 -24.72 -6.91 -46.32
CA VAL A 75 -24.15 -5.64 -45.89
C VAL A 75 -24.49 -4.55 -46.90
N ARG A 76 -24.88 -3.40 -46.38
CA ARG A 76 -25.14 -2.17 -47.13
C ARG A 76 -24.34 -1.05 -46.46
N LEU A 77 -23.83 -0.13 -47.27
CA LEU A 77 -23.34 1.16 -46.76
C LEU A 77 -24.56 2.01 -46.41
N ASP A 78 -24.67 2.38 -45.14
CA ASP A 78 -25.58 3.44 -44.73
C ASP A 78 -24.94 4.77 -45.15
N ILE A 79 -25.55 5.46 -46.11
CA ILE A 79 -25.21 6.82 -46.54
C ILE A 79 -26.34 7.70 -45.97
N PRO A 80 -26.29 8.07 -44.69
CA PRO A 80 -27.49 8.42 -43.94
C PRO A 80 -27.96 9.86 -44.20
N GLY A 81 -27.18 10.67 -44.93
CA GLY A 81 -27.35 12.13 -44.98
C GLY A 81 -27.07 12.84 -43.66
N THR A 82 -27.09 12.12 -42.52
CA THR A 82 -26.67 12.61 -41.21
C THR A 82 -25.23 12.22 -40.92
N PRO A 83 -24.34 13.18 -40.64
CA PRO A 83 -22.94 12.93 -40.31
C PRO A 83 -22.76 12.43 -38.89
N TYR A 84 -21.62 11.78 -38.70
CA TYR A 84 -21.16 11.37 -37.38
C TYR A 84 -20.84 12.60 -36.53
N SER A 85 -21.24 12.58 -35.27
CA SER A 85 -20.78 13.55 -34.26
C SER A 85 -20.18 12.79 -33.08
N SER A 86 -19.21 13.41 -32.44
CA SER A 86 -18.50 12.80 -31.32
C SER A 86 -19.43 12.60 -30.11
N PRO A 87 -19.10 11.66 -29.20
CA PRO A 87 -19.94 11.34 -28.05
C PRO A 87 -20.25 12.57 -27.19
N ARG A 88 -21.50 12.70 -26.74
CA ARG A 88 -21.94 13.73 -25.80
C ARG A 88 -21.83 13.18 -24.38
N PHE A 89 -21.06 13.86 -23.53
CA PHE A 89 -20.89 13.46 -22.15
C PHE A 89 -21.87 14.23 -21.28
N VAL A 90 -22.64 13.49 -20.48
CA VAL A 90 -23.57 14.05 -19.50
C VAL A 90 -23.19 13.60 -18.10
N ASP A 91 -23.61 14.39 -17.12
CA ASP A 91 -23.45 14.07 -15.71
C ASP A 91 -24.23 12.81 -15.34
N ARG A 92 -24.08 12.39 -14.09
CA ARG A 92 -24.78 11.22 -13.55
C ARG A 92 -26.29 11.29 -13.72
N THR A 93 -26.89 12.47 -13.57
CA THR A 93 -28.34 12.63 -13.70
C THR A 93 -28.81 12.46 -15.15
N GLY A 94 -27.90 12.56 -16.12
CA GLY A 94 -28.19 12.55 -17.54
C GLY A 94 -28.78 13.86 -18.05
N THR A 95 -28.85 14.89 -17.21
CA THR A 95 -29.53 16.16 -17.53
C THR A 95 -28.54 17.29 -17.80
N ARG A 96 -27.37 17.29 -17.14
CA ARG A 96 -26.35 18.31 -17.35
C ARG A 96 -25.36 17.84 -18.39
N LEU A 97 -25.20 18.63 -19.43
CA LEU A 97 -24.21 18.42 -20.46
C LEU A 97 -22.85 18.85 -19.92
N LEU A 98 -21.93 17.89 -19.79
CA LEU A 98 -20.55 18.15 -19.34
C LEU A 98 -19.67 18.53 -20.52
N SER A 99 -19.92 17.91 -21.68
CA SER A 99 -19.28 18.22 -22.94
C SER A 99 -20.19 17.85 -24.10
N SER A 100 -20.36 18.79 -25.03
CA SER A 100 -20.93 18.56 -26.35
C SER A 100 -19.94 19.08 -27.37
N MET A 101 -19.34 18.19 -28.16
CA MET A 101 -18.41 18.60 -29.22
C MET A 101 -19.11 19.33 -30.39
N ALA A 102 -20.44 19.22 -30.48
CA ALA A 102 -21.26 20.03 -31.38
C ALA A 102 -22.08 21.03 -30.57
N ASP A 103 -21.73 22.31 -30.64
CA ASP A 103 -22.68 23.38 -30.35
C ASP A 103 -23.74 23.41 -31.46
N ALA A 104 -24.95 23.92 -31.18
CA ALA A 104 -26.01 24.02 -32.18
C ALA A 104 -25.62 24.83 -33.44
N ALA A 105 -24.52 25.61 -33.38
CA ALA A 105 -23.95 26.37 -34.50
C ALA A 105 -22.90 25.59 -35.33
N HIS A 106 -22.41 24.43 -34.85
CA HIS A 106 -21.30 23.66 -35.41
C HIS A 106 -21.63 22.18 -35.45
N THR A 107 -22.80 21.82 -35.97
CA THR A 107 -23.12 20.42 -36.27
C THR A 107 -22.32 20.00 -37.50
N PRO A 108 -21.60 18.86 -37.47
CA PRO A 108 -20.97 18.35 -38.68
C PRO A 108 -22.02 18.18 -39.77
N TYR A 109 -21.61 18.22 -41.04
CA TYR A 109 -22.42 17.85 -42.20
C TYR A 109 -21.85 16.61 -42.89
N TRP A 110 -22.69 15.89 -43.64
CA TRP A 110 -22.21 14.79 -44.49
C TRP A 110 -21.50 15.38 -45.71
N LEU A 111 -20.21 15.08 -45.84
CA LEU A 111 -19.38 15.53 -46.96
C LEU A 111 -19.72 14.70 -48.22
N SER A 112 -20.07 15.37 -49.31
CA SER A 112 -20.36 14.72 -50.60
C SER A 112 -19.18 14.85 -51.58
N ILE A 113 -18.91 13.79 -52.34
CA ILE A 113 -18.01 13.83 -53.50
C ILE A 113 -18.80 14.02 -54.81
N SER A 114 -20.11 13.72 -54.81
CA SER A 114 -20.98 13.79 -55.99
C SER A 114 -21.73 15.14 -56.11
N SER A 115 -21.91 15.63 -57.34
CA SER A 115 -22.45 16.96 -57.66
C SER A 115 -23.98 17.04 -57.75
N SER A 116 -24.74 16.07 -57.22
CA SER A 116 -26.20 16.18 -57.19
C SER A 116 -26.68 16.70 -55.84
N THR A 117 -26.97 18.02 -55.85
CA THR A 117 -27.93 18.75 -55.01
C THR A 117 -27.65 18.84 -53.51
N GLU A 118 -27.28 20.05 -53.08
CA GLU A 118 -27.33 20.58 -51.69
C GLU A 118 -26.30 20.03 -50.67
N GLY A 119 -25.18 19.47 -51.11
CA GLY A 119 -24.11 18.97 -50.23
C GLY A 119 -22.90 19.90 -50.10
N HIS A 120 -22.29 19.89 -48.91
CA HIS A 120 -20.97 20.46 -48.64
C HIS A 120 -19.87 19.63 -49.31
N ALA A 121 -19.03 20.26 -50.13
CA ALA A 121 -18.14 19.59 -51.07
C ALA A 121 -16.72 19.43 -50.51
N VAL A 122 -16.15 18.24 -50.65
CA VAL A 122 -14.76 17.97 -50.24
C VAL A 122 -13.79 18.66 -51.21
N PRO A 123 -12.80 19.44 -50.73
CA PRO A 123 -11.75 19.97 -51.60
C PRO A 123 -11.01 18.83 -52.34
N PRO A 124 -10.70 18.93 -53.66
CA PRO A 124 -10.06 17.85 -54.41
C PRO A 124 -8.71 17.41 -53.82
N LEU A 125 -7.94 18.38 -53.31
CA LEU A 125 -6.70 18.14 -52.61
C LEU A 125 -6.92 17.38 -51.30
N ALA A 126 -8.05 17.70 -50.63
CA ALA A 126 -8.57 17.03 -49.45
C ALA A 126 -9.11 15.60 -49.70
N LEU A 127 -9.23 15.19 -50.95
CA LEU A 127 -9.47 13.79 -51.27
C LEU A 127 -8.13 13.07 -51.52
N ALA A 128 -7.23 13.74 -52.24
CA ALA A 128 -5.97 13.17 -52.70
C ALA A 128 -5.01 12.78 -51.55
N ALA A 129 -4.81 13.63 -50.54
CA ALA A 129 -3.96 13.20 -49.40
C ALA A 129 -4.61 12.20 -48.44
N LEU A 130 -5.93 12.07 -48.37
CA LEU A 130 -6.58 11.00 -47.60
C LEU A 130 -6.32 9.69 -48.31
N GLN A 131 -6.48 9.67 -49.64
CA GLN A 131 -6.12 8.54 -50.47
C GLN A 131 -4.65 8.15 -50.23
N LEU A 132 -3.70 9.10 -50.35
CA LEU A 132 -2.28 8.84 -50.09
C LEU A 132 -2.00 8.34 -48.67
N ALA A 133 -2.58 8.97 -47.64
CA ALA A 133 -2.40 8.58 -46.25
C ALA A 133 -2.89 7.15 -45.98
N LEU A 134 -3.90 6.72 -46.72
CA LEU A 134 -4.49 5.37 -46.67
C LEU A 134 -3.87 4.40 -47.68
N GLY A 135 -2.81 4.81 -48.38
CA GLY A 135 -2.08 3.97 -49.35
C GLY A 135 -2.78 3.78 -50.70
N ILE A 136 -3.80 4.59 -50.99
CA ILE A 136 -4.51 4.64 -52.27
C ILE A 136 -3.81 5.69 -53.15
N ASP A 137 -3.25 5.28 -54.29
CA ASP A 137 -2.62 6.22 -55.23
C ASP A 137 -3.69 7.12 -55.90
N PRO A 138 -3.64 8.45 -55.71
CA PRO A 138 -4.63 9.40 -56.23
C PRO A 138 -4.39 9.76 -57.70
N THR A 139 -3.21 9.45 -58.26
CA THR A 139 -2.79 9.83 -59.62
C THR A 139 -2.96 8.70 -60.63
N ASN A 140 -2.86 7.45 -60.19
CA ASN A 140 -3.15 6.24 -60.97
C ASN A 140 -3.63 5.16 -60.02
N GLY A 141 -4.74 4.47 -60.32
CA GLY A 141 -5.33 3.46 -59.43
C GLY A 141 -4.51 2.17 -59.20
N SER A 142 -3.18 2.19 -59.31
CA SER A 142 -2.33 1.03 -59.09
C SER A 142 -0.87 1.41 -58.77
N ALA A 143 -0.52 1.54 -57.49
CA ALA A 143 0.70 0.98 -56.91
C ALA A 143 0.90 1.43 -55.45
N GLY A 144 0.61 0.52 -54.51
CA GLY A 144 1.09 0.65 -53.15
C GLY A 144 0.52 -0.43 -52.24
N VAL A 145 1.23 -1.55 -52.06
CA VAL A 145 0.95 -2.45 -50.93
C VAL A 145 2.27 -2.90 -50.30
N SER A 146 2.38 -2.63 -49.00
CA SER A 146 3.21 -3.41 -48.10
C SER A 146 2.33 -4.42 -47.36
N ALA A 147 2.91 -5.59 -47.06
CA ALA A 147 2.40 -6.71 -46.27
C ALA A 147 1.46 -7.74 -46.95
N GLY A 148 2.09 -8.81 -47.45
CA GLY A 148 1.83 -10.19 -46.98
C GLY A 148 0.46 -10.82 -47.27
N LEU A 149 0.46 -11.77 -48.21
CA LEU A 149 -0.55 -12.84 -48.46
C LEU A 149 -1.79 -12.53 -49.32
N ILE A 150 -1.97 -11.33 -49.89
CA ILE A 150 -3.04 -11.05 -50.89
C ILE A 150 -2.46 -10.97 -52.34
N ALA A 151 -1.23 -11.41 -52.55
CA ALA A 151 -0.57 -11.42 -53.87
C ALA A 151 -0.96 -12.62 -54.76
N MET A 152 -2.26 -12.90 -54.91
CA MET A 152 -2.80 -13.75 -55.98
C MET A 152 -4.08 -13.15 -56.59
N ALA A 153 -4.04 -11.88 -57.00
CA ALA A 153 -4.89 -11.35 -58.07
C ALA A 153 -4.30 -10.02 -58.58
N HIS A 154 -4.20 -9.89 -59.91
CA HIS A 154 -3.53 -8.80 -60.64
C HIS A 154 -4.12 -7.40 -60.39
N SER A 155 -3.26 -6.39 -60.61
CA SER A 155 -3.56 -5.00 -61.06
C SER A 155 -4.83 -4.40 -60.49
N LEU A 156 -4.71 -3.70 -59.35
CA LEU A 156 -5.84 -3.07 -58.69
C LEU A 156 -6.26 -1.79 -59.43
N ASN A 157 -7.50 -1.41 -59.22
CA ASN A 157 -8.21 -0.28 -59.81
C ASN A 157 -8.79 0.47 -58.60
N GLY A 158 -8.77 1.80 -58.54
CA GLY A 158 -9.01 2.57 -57.30
C GLY A 158 -10.30 2.22 -56.52
N THR A 159 -11.32 1.68 -57.20
CA THR A 159 -12.55 1.12 -56.62
C THR A 159 -12.30 0.01 -55.60
N ARG A 160 -11.33 -0.88 -55.86
CA ARG A 160 -11.05 -2.03 -54.98
C ARG A 160 -10.34 -1.60 -53.70
N ASP A 161 -9.46 -0.61 -53.78
CA ASP A 161 -8.74 -0.10 -52.60
C ASP A 161 -9.69 0.67 -51.68
N ALA A 162 -10.57 1.51 -52.26
CA ALA A 162 -11.66 2.16 -51.51
C ALA A 162 -12.62 1.14 -50.87
N ALA A 163 -12.88 0.01 -51.56
CA ALA A 163 -13.72 -1.05 -51.02
C ALA A 163 -13.05 -1.86 -49.91
N VAL A 164 -11.73 -2.05 -49.96
CA VAL A 164 -10.97 -2.68 -48.87
C VAL A 164 -11.05 -1.80 -47.63
N LEU A 165 -10.82 -0.50 -47.78
CA LEU A 165 -10.91 0.47 -46.70
C LEU A 165 -12.32 0.51 -46.08
N ALA A 166 -13.37 0.54 -46.92
CA ALA A 166 -14.75 0.48 -46.46
C ALA A 166 -15.08 -0.85 -45.75
N ALA A 167 -14.55 -1.96 -46.27
CA ALA A 167 -14.69 -3.28 -45.65
C ALA A 167 -13.95 -3.38 -44.32
N GLU A 168 -12.80 -2.72 -44.15
CA GLU A 168 -12.08 -2.65 -42.88
C GLU A 168 -12.91 -1.92 -41.83
N GLY A 169 -13.42 -0.73 -42.13
CA GLY A 169 -14.29 0.01 -41.21
C GLY A 169 -15.60 -0.72 -40.87
N LEU A 170 -16.23 -1.38 -41.84
CA LEU A 170 -17.44 -2.19 -41.61
C LEU A 170 -17.17 -3.48 -40.85
N ALA A 171 -16.01 -4.12 -41.06
CA ALA A 171 -15.66 -5.37 -40.41
C ALA A 171 -15.51 -5.22 -38.88
N GLU A 172 -15.29 -4.01 -38.40
CA GLU A 172 -15.21 -3.72 -36.97
C GLU A 172 -16.58 -3.51 -36.32
N ARG A 173 -17.68 -3.40 -37.09
CA ARG A 173 -19.03 -3.27 -36.54
C ARG A 173 -19.37 -4.47 -35.65
N PRO A 174 -20.00 -4.28 -34.47
CA PRO A 174 -20.31 -5.38 -33.55
C PRO A 174 -21.14 -6.51 -34.18
N ASP A 175 -22.08 -6.18 -35.08
CA ASP A 175 -22.92 -7.16 -35.79
C ASP A 175 -22.16 -7.94 -36.87
N LEU A 176 -21.03 -7.42 -37.35
CA LEU A 176 -20.22 -7.98 -38.43
C LEU A 176 -18.88 -8.56 -37.94
N ALA A 177 -18.38 -8.13 -36.76
CA ALA A 177 -17.04 -8.43 -36.25
C ALA A 177 -16.76 -9.91 -36.09
N SER A 178 -17.73 -10.68 -35.58
CA SER A 178 -17.63 -12.15 -35.44
C SER A 178 -17.38 -12.87 -36.77
N THR A 179 -17.77 -12.24 -37.88
CA THR A 179 -17.64 -12.80 -39.23
C THR A 179 -16.40 -12.27 -39.95
N PHE A 180 -16.00 -11.01 -39.74
CA PHE A 180 -15.01 -10.34 -40.59
C PHE A 180 -13.72 -9.88 -39.88
N ALA A 181 -13.76 -9.35 -38.64
CA ALA A 181 -12.63 -8.63 -38.02
C ALA A 181 -11.29 -9.41 -37.99
N ALA A 182 -11.33 -10.72 -37.66
CA ALA A 182 -10.14 -11.57 -37.57
C ALA A 182 -9.91 -12.49 -38.79
N ARG A 183 -10.64 -12.27 -39.90
CA ARG A 183 -10.63 -13.17 -41.06
C ARG A 183 -10.26 -12.41 -42.34
N PRO A 184 -8.97 -12.34 -42.72
CA PRO A 184 -8.51 -11.56 -43.87
C PRO A 184 -9.24 -11.92 -45.17
N LEU A 185 -9.50 -13.21 -45.36
CA LEU A 185 -10.24 -13.70 -46.53
C LEU A 185 -11.72 -13.28 -46.50
N ALA A 186 -12.35 -13.23 -45.32
CA ALA A 186 -13.73 -12.75 -45.19
C ALA A 186 -13.81 -11.24 -45.47
N ARG A 187 -12.84 -10.45 -45.01
CA ARG A 187 -12.73 -9.01 -45.34
C ARG A 187 -12.54 -8.79 -46.84
N ALA A 188 -11.69 -9.59 -47.49
CA ALA A 188 -11.52 -9.51 -48.94
C ALA A 188 -12.82 -9.83 -49.71
N ILE A 189 -13.64 -10.76 -49.21
CA ILE A 189 -14.97 -11.05 -49.78
C ILE A 189 -15.93 -9.87 -49.59
N LEU A 190 -15.93 -9.26 -48.39
CA LEU A 190 -16.72 -8.07 -48.12
C LEU A 190 -16.32 -6.91 -49.04
N ALA A 191 -15.02 -6.65 -49.19
CA ALA A 191 -14.48 -5.66 -50.10
C ALA A 191 -14.85 -5.94 -51.57
N GLY A 192 -14.76 -7.19 -52.00
CA GLY A 192 -15.16 -7.60 -53.35
C GLY A 192 -16.65 -7.36 -53.62
N GLU A 193 -17.52 -7.68 -52.64
CA GLU A 193 -18.96 -7.44 -52.73
C GLU A 193 -19.28 -5.94 -52.75
N LEU A 194 -18.63 -5.13 -51.90
CA LEU A 194 -18.78 -3.67 -51.88
C LEU A 194 -18.34 -3.05 -53.21
N ALA A 195 -17.18 -3.44 -53.75
CA ALA A 195 -16.66 -2.95 -55.04
C ALA A 195 -17.57 -3.30 -56.23
N SER A 196 -18.40 -4.36 -56.11
CA SER A 196 -19.37 -4.75 -57.14
C SER A 196 -20.67 -3.95 -57.11
N ARG A 197 -20.98 -3.31 -55.97
CA ARG A 197 -22.27 -2.66 -55.68
C ARG A 197 -22.19 -1.15 -55.65
N TYR A 198 -21.04 -0.62 -55.23
CA TYR A 198 -20.83 0.80 -54.98
C TYR A 198 -19.71 1.32 -55.88
N SER A 199 -19.85 2.57 -56.32
CA SER A 199 -18.81 3.25 -57.09
C SER A 199 -17.63 3.63 -56.18
N THR A 200 -16.47 3.92 -56.77
CA THR A 200 -15.31 4.43 -56.04
C THR A 200 -15.67 5.70 -55.25
N GLN A 201 -16.54 6.54 -55.81
CA GLN A 201 -16.99 7.77 -55.16
C GLN A 201 -17.84 7.46 -53.93
N ASP A 202 -18.83 6.58 -54.03
CA ASP A 202 -19.67 6.19 -52.89
C ASP A 202 -18.83 5.62 -51.73
N LEU A 203 -17.81 4.81 -52.08
CA LEU A 203 -16.93 4.18 -51.10
C LEU A 203 -16.01 5.19 -50.42
N LEU A 204 -15.42 6.12 -51.17
CA LEU A 204 -14.57 7.18 -50.62
C LEU A 204 -15.39 8.18 -49.81
N GLU A 205 -16.60 8.52 -50.25
CA GLU A 205 -17.52 9.39 -49.53
C GLU A 205 -17.92 8.77 -48.19
N TRP A 206 -18.27 7.49 -48.19
CA TRP A 206 -18.55 6.77 -46.96
C TRP A 206 -17.33 6.76 -46.03
N CYS A 207 -16.13 6.50 -46.55
CA CYS A 207 -14.90 6.49 -45.74
C CYS A 207 -14.61 7.88 -45.15
N LEU A 208 -14.69 8.95 -45.94
CA LEU A 208 -14.49 10.32 -45.48
C LEU A 208 -15.36 10.69 -44.29
N ASN A 209 -16.58 10.16 -44.24
CA ASN A 209 -17.57 10.47 -43.21
C ASN A 209 -17.57 9.49 -42.02
N THR A 210 -16.83 8.38 -42.07
CA THR A 210 -16.91 7.30 -41.06
C THR A 210 -15.57 6.83 -40.51
N GLN A 211 -14.46 7.19 -41.16
CA GLN A 211 -13.10 6.88 -40.70
C GLN A 211 -12.82 7.54 -39.34
N PRO A 212 -12.09 6.87 -38.43
CA PRO A 212 -11.67 7.44 -37.16
C PRO A 212 -10.52 8.44 -37.34
N TYR A 213 -10.54 9.53 -36.55
CA TYR A 213 -9.50 10.58 -36.54
C TYR A 213 -8.89 10.77 -35.14
N GLY A 214 -9.07 9.81 -34.22
CA GLY A 214 -8.64 9.91 -32.82
C GLY A 214 -9.66 10.65 -31.93
N HIS A 215 -9.45 10.60 -30.60
CA HIS A 215 -10.31 11.25 -29.58
C HIS A 215 -11.81 10.92 -29.69
N LEU A 216 -12.15 9.69 -30.12
CA LEU A 216 -13.53 9.23 -30.39
C LEU A 216 -14.25 9.96 -31.54
N THR A 217 -13.53 10.75 -32.33
CA THR A 217 -14.06 11.52 -33.45
C THR A 217 -13.97 10.72 -34.74
N ARG A 218 -15.08 10.66 -35.50
CA ARG A 218 -15.14 9.99 -36.81
C ARG A 218 -15.73 10.93 -37.85
N GLY A 219 -15.22 10.81 -39.06
CA GLY A 219 -15.57 11.68 -40.17
C GLY A 219 -14.75 12.96 -40.21
N LEU A 220 -14.38 13.37 -41.42
CA LEU A 220 -13.46 14.49 -41.65
C LEU A 220 -14.02 15.83 -41.17
N ASP A 221 -15.31 16.12 -41.42
CA ASP A 221 -15.92 17.39 -40.99
C ASP A 221 -16.07 17.47 -39.47
N ALA A 222 -16.43 16.36 -38.82
CA ALA A 222 -16.45 16.28 -37.37
C ALA A 222 -15.05 16.46 -36.78
N ALA A 223 -14.01 15.89 -37.39
CA ALA A 223 -12.63 16.09 -36.98
C ALA A 223 -12.15 17.54 -37.21
N ALA A 224 -12.56 18.18 -38.31
CA ALA A 224 -12.25 19.58 -38.58
C ALA A 224 -12.83 20.49 -37.49
N LEU A 225 -14.11 20.27 -37.15
CA LEU A 225 -14.78 21.00 -36.07
C LEU A 225 -14.14 20.71 -34.71
N GLU A 226 -13.82 19.45 -34.42
CA GLU A 226 -13.21 19.05 -33.15
C GLU A 226 -11.81 19.65 -32.96
N TYR A 227 -10.95 19.63 -33.98
CA TYR A 227 -9.55 19.99 -33.83
C TYR A 227 -9.20 21.43 -34.21
N TYR A 228 -10.09 22.09 -34.97
CA TYR A 228 -9.84 23.43 -35.53
C TYR A 228 -11.03 24.39 -35.35
N GLY A 229 -12.20 23.91 -34.92
CA GLY A 229 -13.39 24.75 -34.74
C GLY A 229 -13.97 25.29 -36.05
N VAL A 230 -13.58 24.72 -37.19
CA VAL A 230 -14.02 25.12 -38.53
C VAL A 230 -14.46 23.90 -39.31
N HIS A 231 -15.34 24.09 -40.29
CA HIS A 231 -15.74 23.02 -41.20
C HIS A 231 -14.59 22.60 -42.12
N ALA A 232 -14.63 21.35 -42.60
CA ALA A 232 -13.57 20.75 -43.42
C ALA A 232 -13.26 21.54 -44.69
N GLU A 233 -14.23 22.29 -45.22
CA GLU A 233 -14.07 23.17 -46.39
C GLU A 233 -13.14 24.37 -46.13
N GLN A 234 -12.99 24.77 -44.86
CA GLN A 234 -12.25 25.96 -44.45
C GLN A 234 -10.82 25.64 -43.99
N LEU A 235 -10.45 24.35 -43.96
CA LEU A 235 -9.14 23.90 -43.49
C LEU A 235 -8.02 24.33 -44.43
N ALA A 236 -6.92 24.81 -43.85
CA ALA A 236 -5.68 25.03 -44.56
C ALA A 236 -5.00 23.70 -44.93
N LEU A 237 -4.09 23.74 -45.91
CA LEU A 237 -3.34 22.57 -46.37
C LEU A 237 -2.66 21.79 -45.24
N ALA A 238 -2.06 22.50 -44.28
CA ALA A 238 -1.37 21.87 -43.15
C ALA A 238 -2.33 21.16 -42.20
N GLU A 239 -3.50 21.75 -41.94
CA GLU A 239 -4.52 21.23 -41.03
C GLU A 239 -5.15 19.98 -41.63
N TRP A 240 -5.51 20.07 -42.92
CA TRP A 240 -6.09 18.93 -43.61
C TRP A 240 -5.10 17.77 -43.79
N ALA A 241 -3.82 18.04 -44.10
CA ALA A 241 -2.77 17.01 -44.11
C ALA A 241 -2.55 16.38 -42.72
N THR A 242 -2.79 17.13 -41.64
CA THR A 242 -2.73 16.61 -40.27
C THR A 242 -3.88 15.65 -40.02
N LEU A 243 -5.11 16.00 -40.42
CA LEU A 243 -6.27 15.10 -40.31
C LEU A 243 -6.12 13.85 -41.18
N ALA A 244 -5.58 13.98 -42.39
CA ALA A 244 -5.31 12.82 -43.24
C ALA A 244 -4.31 11.84 -42.58
N ALA A 245 -3.27 12.35 -41.91
CA ALA A 245 -2.35 11.53 -41.13
C ALA A 245 -3.03 10.87 -39.90
N LEU A 246 -3.95 11.57 -39.24
CA LEU A 246 -4.77 11.01 -38.15
C LEU A 246 -5.71 9.91 -38.63
N SER A 247 -6.27 10.02 -39.83
CA SER A 247 -7.16 8.99 -40.38
C SER A 247 -6.45 7.65 -40.55
N SER A 248 -5.18 7.65 -40.95
CA SER A 248 -4.42 6.42 -41.14
C SER A 248 -3.86 5.86 -39.83
N GLN A 249 -3.58 6.74 -38.86
CA GLN A 249 -3.09 6.37 -37.54
C GLN A 249 -3.78 7.21 -36.43
N PRO A 250 -5.01 6.84 -36.03
CA PRO A 250 -5.78 7.60 -35.04
C PRO A 250 -5.07 7.81 -33.70
N GLY A 251 -4.22 6.84 -33.31
CA GLY A 251 -3.43 6.90 -32.07
C GLY A 251 -2.41 8.05 -32.02
N LEU A 252 -2.06 8.65 -33.16
CA LEU A 252 -1.15 9.82 -33.21
C LEU A 252 -1.76 11.06 -32.56
N ALA A 253 -3.07 11.10 -32.31
CA ALA A 253 -3.73 12.23 -31.67
C ALA A 253 -3.24 12.52 -30.23
N ARG A 254 -2.49 11.59 -29.62
CA ARG A 254 -1.88 11.73 -28.29
C ARG A 254 -0.41 12.19 -28.34
N ASP A 255 0.23 12.16 -29.51
CA ASP A 255 1.63 12.53 -29.69
C ASP A 255 1.77 13.54 -30.83
N VAL A 256 1.76 14.82 -30.47
CA VAL A 256 1.85 15.94 -31.40
C VAL A 256 3.15 15.89 -32.22
N GLN A 257 4.25 15.37 -31.67
CA GLN A 257 5.51 15.28 -32.39
C GLN A 257 5.48 14.17 -33.44
N ALA A 258 4.99 12.99 -33.08
CA ALA A 258 4.81 11.89 -34.03
C ALA A 258 3.79 12.26 -35.12
N LEU A 259 2.72 12.96 -34.75
CA LEU A 259 1.73 13.50 -35.70
C LEU A 259 2.36 14.49 -36.67
N ALA A 260 3.21 15.40 -36.19
CA ALA A 260 3.94 16.33 -37.04
C ALA A 260 4.82 15.61 -38.07
N ALA A 261 5.52 14.56 -37.64
CA ALA A 261 6.36 13.76 -38.52
C ALA A 261 5.53 13.06 -39.60
N ALA A 262 4.39 12.45 -39.23
CA ALA A 262 3.47 11.81 -40.16
C ALA A 262 2.89 12.79 -41.19
N ARG A 263 2.42 13.97 -40.73
CA ARG A 263 1.98 15.07 -41.60
C ARG A 263 3.08 15.49 -42.58
N ASN A 264 4.30 15.68 -42.08
CA ASN A 264 5.41 16.17 -42.91
C ASN A 264 5.78 15.17 -44.02
N ILE A 265 5.72 13.87 -43.74
CA ILE A 265 5.90 12.81 -44.76
C ILE A 265 4.82 12.93 -45.83
N LEU A 266 3.56 13.04 -45.43
CA LEU A 266 2.43 13.17 -46.36
C LEU A 266 2.54 14.42 -47.24
N VAL A 267 2.90 15.57 -46.66
CA VAL A 267 3.11 16.83 -47.41
C VAL A 267 4.23 16.70 -48.43
N GLN A 268 5.32 16.02 -48.10
CA GLN A 268 6.42 15.77 -49.05
C GLN A 268 5.96 14.87 -50.19
N GLN A 269 5.17 13.84 -49.91
CA GLN A 269 4.65 12.92 -50.92
C GLN A 269 3.69 13.63 -51.88
N LEU A 270 2.78 14.47 -51.37
CA LEU A 270 1.90 15.32 -52.19
C LEU A 270 2.69 16.22 -53.16
N ARG A 271 3.85 16.71 -52.74
CA ARG A 271 4.74 17.53 -53.58
C ARG A 271 5.42 16.68 -54.65
N GLU A 272 5.91 15.50 -54.29
CA GLU A 272 6.56 14.56 -55.22
C GLU A 272 5.60 14.07 -56.30
N ASP A 273 4.33 13.85 -55.95
CA ASP A 273 3.26 13.45 -56.87
C ASP A 273 2.70 14.63 -57.71
N GLY A 274 3.21 15.85 -57.51
CA GLY A 274 2.81 17.04 -58.25
C GLY A 274 1.41 17.58 -57.90
N LEU A 275 0.84 17.16 -56.77
CA LEU A 275 -0.47 17.60 -56.28
C LEU A 275 -0.42 18.97 -55.60
N ILE A 276 0.74 19.36 -55.06
CA ILE A 276 1.01 20.70 -54.51
C ILE A 276 2.33 21.26 -55.05
N ASP A 277 2.43 22.58 -55.11
CA ASP A 277 3.67 23.25 -55.48
C ASP A 277 4.68 23.33 -54.31
N ALA A 278 5.92 23.68 -54.63
CA ALA A 278 7.00 23.76 -53.64
C ALA A 278 6.76 24.85 -52.58
N ALA A 279 6.06 25.93 -52.93
CA ALA A 279 5.75 27.02 -52.02
C ALA A 279 4.72 26.60 -50.96
N SER A 280 3.65 25.92 -51.39
CA SER A 280 2.60 25.38 -50.51
C SER A 280 3.12 24.28 -49.60
N ALA A 281 3.99 23.40 -50.11
CA ALA A 281 4.65 22.39 -49.31
C ALA A 281 5.53 23.01 -48.21
N ALA A 282 6.33 24.04 -48.54
CA ALA A 282 7.16 24.73 -47.57
C ALA A 282 6.31 25.44 -46.48
N ALA A 283 5.21 26.08 -46.88
CA ALA A 283 4.28 26.71 -45.96
C ALA A 283 3.63 25.69 -45.00
N ALA A 284 3.20 24.53 -45.51
CA ALA A 284 2.58 23.49 -44.70
C ALA A 284 3.56 22.83 -43.71
N LEU A 285 4.83 22.66 -44.09
CA LEU A 285 5.88 22.12 -43.21
C LEU A 285 6.27 23.12 -42.10
N ALA A 286 6.19 24.42 -42.37
CA ALA A 286 6.50 25.47 -41.41
C ALA A 286 5.36 25.72 -40.39
N ALA A 287 4.13 25.33 -40.73
CA ALA A 287 2.99 25.45 -39.82
C ALA A 287 3.17 24.54 -38.59
N ALA A 288 2.82 25.05 -37.41
CA ALA A 288 2.80 24.24 -36.20
C ALA A 288 1.72 23.13 -36.33
N PRO A 289 2.02 21.87 -35.94
CA PRO A 289 1.10 20.73 -36.01
C PRO A 289 0.09 20.80 -34.86
N VAL A 290 -0.65 21.89 -34.77
CA VAL A 290 -1.56 22.11 -33.65
C VAL A 290 -2.85 21.35 -33.93
N ILE A 291 -3.22 20.44 -33.04
CA ILE A 291 -4.59 19.94 -32.89
C ILE A 291 -5.10 20.50 -31.57
N ARG A 292 -6.10 21.39 -31.61
CA ARG A 292 -6.73 21.92 -30.40
C ARG A 292 -8.12 21.33 -30.34
N PRO A 293 -8.44 20.49 -29.36
CA PRO A 293 -9.85 20.25 -29.04
C PRO A 293 -10.53 21.62 -28.96
N ALA A 294 -11.59 21.85 -29.73
CA ALA A 294 -12.25 23.13 -29.81
C ALA A 294 -12.64 23.54 -28.39
N ALA A 295 -11.90 24.50 -27.82
CA ALA A 295 -11.90 24.83 -26.41
C ALA A 295 -13.22 25.49 -25.92
N SER A 296 -14.27 25.43 -26.74
CA SER A 296 -15.48 26.24 -26.62
C SER A 296 -16.62 25.55 -25.85
N ALA A 297 -16.56 24.25 -25.55
CA ALA A 297 -17.70 23.49 -25.02
C ALA A 297 -17.46 22.76 -23.68
N LEU A 298 -16.34 23.01 -23.01
CA LEU A 298 -15.98 22.38 -21.73
C LEU A 298 -15.94 23.43 -20.63
N SER A 299 -16.70 23.25 -19.55
CA SER A 299 -16.43 23.99 -18.33
C SER A 299 -15.02 23.63 -17.85
N PRO A 300 -14.12 24.59 -17.58
CA PRO A 300 -12.82 24.31 -16.95
C PRO A 300 -12.96 23.47 -15.68
N ALA A 301 -14.13 23.54 -15.02
CA ALA A 301 -14.40 22.76 -13.83
C ALA A 301 -14.49 21.25 -14.05
N THR A 302 -14.68 20.76 -15.29
CA THR A 302 -14.93 19.34 -15.59
C THR A 302 -13.90 18.73 -16.54
N SER A 303 -12.91 19.50 -17.00
CA SER A 303 -11.97 19.07 -18.06
C SER A 303 -11.22 17.79 -17.69
N ASP A 304 -10.72 17.69 -16.46
CA ASP A 304 -9.80 16.62 -16.07
C ASP A 304 -10.56 15.30 -15.89
N PHE A 305 -11.72 15.34 -15.24
CA PHE A 305 -12.61 14.19 -15.16
C PHE A 305 -12.99 13.68 -16.55
N LEU A 306 -13.34 14.59 -17.47
CA LEU A 306 -13.75 14.23 -18.82
C LEU A 306 -12.61 13.66 -19.65
N ALA A 307 -11.37 14.13 -19.46
CA ALA A 307 -10.20 13.55 -20.08
C ALA A 307 -10.05 12.07 -19.69
N MET A 308 -10.18 11.76 -18.39
CA MET A 308 -10.12 10.37 -17.90
C MET A 308 -11.31 9.53 -18.41
N ALA A 309 -12.53 10.07 -18.36
CA ALA A 309 -13.72 9.39 -18.86
C ALA A 309 -13.64 9.10 -20.37
N ARG A 310 -13.03 10.00 -21.15
CA ARG A 310 -12.77 9.79 -22.57
C ARG A 310 -11.75 8.67 -22.78
N GLY A 311 -10.65 8.67 -22.03
CA GLY A 311 -9.66 7.59 -22.06
C GLY A 311 -10.28 6.21 -21.81
N GLN A 312 -11.15 6.09 -20.80
CA GLN A 312 -11.86 4.84 -20.50
C GLN A 312 -12.81 4.41 -21.63
N LEU A 313 -13.41 5.37 -22.35
CA LEU A 313 -14.28 5.06 -23.49
C LEU A 313 -13.46 4.63 -24.71
N GLU A 314 -12.29 5.24 -24.92
CA GLU A 314 -11.33 4.86 -25.98
C GLU A 314 -10.77 3.45 -25.78
N GLU A 315 -10.54 3.01 -24.55
CA GLU A 315 -10.19 1.60 -24.29
C GLU A 315 -11.28 0.61 -24.76
N GLN A 316 -12.52 1.10 -24.89
CA GLN A 316 -13.66 0.34 -25.41
C GLN A 316 -13.92 0.60 -26.91
N GLU A 317 -12.98 1.21 -27.64
CA GLU A 317 -13.16 1.67 -29.04
C GLU A 317 -13.66 0.56 -29.98
N THR A 318 -13.27 -0.70 -29.79
CA THR A 318 -13.77 -1.83 -30.59
C THR A 318 -15.28 -2.03 -30.47
N ARG A 319 -15.90 -1.66 -29.34
CA ARG A 319 -17.37 -1.69 -29.17
C ARG A 319 -18.05 -0.51 -29.86
N LEU A 320 -17.29 0.56 -30.10
CA LEU A 320 -17.71 1.79 -30.76
C LEU A 320 -17.50 1.72 -32.28
N ALA A 321 -16.70 0.78 -32.75
CA ALA A 321 -16.24 0.72 -34.14
C ALA A 321 -17.36 0.45 -35.15
N GLY A 322 -17.28 1.14 -36.29
CA GLY A 322 -18.23 1.05 -37.41
C GLY A 322 -19.65 1.56 -37.14
N ARG A 323 -19.90 2.18 -35.98
CA ARG A 323 -21.17 2.82 -35.64
C ARG A 323 -21.28 4.20 -36.29
N THR A 324 -22.48 4.55 -36.75
CA THR A 324 -22.79 5.81 -37.43
C THR A 324 -23.62 6.78 -36.58
N THR A 325 -24.15 6.32 -35.45
CA THR A 325 -24.99 7.12 -34.53
C THR A 325 -24.16 7.73 -33.41
N PRO A 326 -24.37 9.03 -33.06
CA PRO A 326 -23.70 9.64 -31.92
C PRO A 326 -24.09 8.95 -30.62
N LEU A 327 -23.22 8.96 -29.61
CA LEU A 327 -23.50 8.36 -28.30
C LEU A 327 -23.77 9.44 -27.26
N VAL A 328 -24.70 9.14 -26.35
CA VAL A 328 -24.87 9.85 -25.08
C VAL A 328 -24.22 9.01 -24.00
N VAL A 329 -23.16 9.55 -23.40
CA VAL A 329 -22.32 8.90 -22.39
C VAL A 329 -22.68 9.48 -21.03
N THR A 330 -23.34 8.68 -20.20
CA THR A 330 -23.63 9.03 -18.81
C THR A 330 -22.42 8.69 -17.96
N THR A 331 -21.87 9.70 -17.29
CA THR A 331 -20.70 9.57 -16.43
C THR A 331 -21.07 9.40 -14.96
N SER A 332 -20.09 9.04 -14.11
CA SER A 332 -20.28 9.00 -12.66
C SER A 332 -20.26 10.39 -12.00
N LEU A 333 -19.78 11.42 -12.72
CA LEU A 333 -19.60 12.77 -12.21
C LEU A 333 -20.92 13.37 -11.74
N GLU A 334 -20.90 13.92 -10.54
CA GLU A 334 -21.98 14.73 -10.00
C GLU A 334 -21.59 16.20 -10.04
N SER A 335 -22.28 16.98 -10.87
CA SER A 335 -21.87 18.36 -11.16
C SER A 335 -21.88 19.28 -9.94
N GLU A 336 -22.73 19.01 -8.94
CA GLU A 336 -22.77 19.83 -7.72
C GLU A 336 -21.55 19.59 -6.83
N ILE A 337 -21.19 18.33 -6.56
CA ILE A 337 -20.01 18.03 -5.73
C ILE A 337 -18.72 18.46 -6.43
N GLN A 338 -18.66 18.35 -7.77
CA GLN A 338 -17.55 18.89 -8.58
C GLN A 338 -17.38 20.40 -8.38
N LEU A 339 -18.48 21.17 -8.49
CA LEU A 339 -18.44 22.62 -8.27
C LEU A 339 -17.95 22.97 -6.86
N GLN A 340 -18.52 22.32 -5.85
CA GLN A 340 -18.25 22.66 -4.46
C GLN A 340 -16.82 22.27 -4.05
N ALA A 341 -16.32 21.13 -4.54
CA ALA A 341 -14.93 20.72 -4.33
C ALA A 341 -13.94 21.68 -5.01
N LEU A 342 -14.18 22.03 -6.28
CA LEU A 342 -13.33 22.98 -7.00
C LEU A 342 -13.32 24.34 -6.32
N CYS A 343 -14.49 24.83 -5.92
CA CYS A 343 -14.59 26.11 -5.27
C CYS A 343 -13.91 26.12 -3.89
N ALA A 344 -14.10 25.09 -3.08
CA ALA A 344 -13.43 24.98 -1.78
C ALA A 344 -11.90 24.99 -1.95
N ALA A 345 -11.37 24.24 -2.93
CA ALA A 345 -9.95 24.21 -3.23
C ALA A 345 -9.41 25.57 -3.68
N GLN A 346 -10.07 26.23 -4.64
CA GLN A 346 -9.66 27.56 -5.11
C GLN A 346 -9.76 28.62 -4.01
N THR A 347 -10.79 28.55 -3.19
CA THR A 347 -10.97 29.48 -2.07
C THR A 347 -9.88 29.29 -1.01
N ALA A 348 -9.57 28.04 -0.65
CA ALA A 348 -8.50 27.73 0.28
C ALA A 348 -7.14 28.22 -0.25
N LEU A 349 -6.84 27.95 -1.53
CA LEU A 349 -5.61 28.39 -2.18
C LEU A 349 -5.49 29.93 -2.19
N ALA A 350 -6.55 30.63 -2.57
CA ALA A 350 -6.54 32.09 -2.64
C ALA A 350 -6.46 32.76 -1.25
N ARG A 351 -7.15 32.22 -0.24
CA ARG A 351 -7.02 32.67 1.16
C ARG A 351 -5.59 32.50 1.65
N ALA A 352 -4.95 31.39 1.31
CA ALA A 352 -3.60 31.08 1.72
C ALA A 352 -2.54 31.87 0.94
N GLN A 353 -2.78 32.28 -0.32
CA GLN A 353 -1.82 33.06 -1.11
C GLN A 353 -1.89 34.58 -0.87
N SER A 354 -3.07 35.14 -0.61
CA SER A 354 -3.29 36.59 -0.68
C SER A 354 -3.89 37.23 0.58
N GLY A 355 -4.44 36.44 1.51
CA GLY A 355 -5.17 36.97 2.67
C GLY A 355 -6.37 37.88 2.31
N THR A 356 -6.77 37.92 1.04
CA THR A 356 -7.86 38.76 0.52
C THR A 356 -9.00 37.92 -0.05
N ALA A 357 -10.19 38.50 -0.17
CA ALA A 357 -11.33 37.86 -0.81
C ALA A 357 -11.01 37.55 -2.28
N VAL A 358 -11.39 36.36 -2.74
CA VAL A 358 -11.18 35.89 -4.12
C VAL A 358 -12.10 36.68 -5.07
N PRO A 359 -11.58 37.47 -6.02
CA PRO A 359 -12.41 38.05 -7.07
C PRO A 359 -12.92 36.94 -7.99
N GLY A 360 -14.24 36.86 -8.21
CA GLY A 360 -14.84 35.92 -9.17
C GLY A 360 -14.90 34.46 -8.69
N MET A 361 -15.48 34.22 -7.50
CA MET A 361 -15.80 32.86 -7.03
C MET A 361 -16.37 32.02 -8.18
N PRO A 362 -15.86 30.79 -8.39
CA PRO A 362 -16.32 29.95 -9.49
C PRO A 362 -17.80 29.64 -9.31
N THR A 363 -18.60 29.99 -10.30
CA THR A 363 -20.01 29.60 -10.38
C THR A 363 -20.18 28.58 -11.50
N LEU A 364 -20.77 27.42 -11.21
CA LEU A 364 -21.39 26.58 -12.24
C LEU A 364 -22.90 26.90 -12.20
N ASP A 365 -23.47 27.32 -13.33
CA ASP A 365 -24.88 27.71 -13.46
C ASP A 365 -25.34 28.81 -12.48
N GLY A 366 -24.45 29.72 -12.09
CA GLY A 366 -24.77 30.85 -11.18
C GLY A 366 -24.99 30.45 -9.72
N ARG A 367 -24.57 29.24 -9.29
CA ARG A 367 -24.65 28.78 -7.90
C ARG A 367 -23.47 29.25 -7.05
N GLU A 368 -23.75 29.56 -5.80
CA GLU A 368 -22.78 29.97 -4.79
C GLU A 368 -22.06 28.77 -4.14
N CYS A 369 -20.93 29.08 -3.52
CA CYS A 369 -20.00 28.13 -2.95
C CYS A 369 -20.24 27.90 -1.45
N ALA A 370 -21.16 27.00 -1.13
CA ALA A 370 -21.50 26.67 0.26
C ALA A 370 -20.36 25.89 0.97
N ALA A 371 -19.57 25.09 0.25
CA ALA A 371 -18.45 24.36 0.86
C ALA A 371 -17.36 25.30 1.43
N ALA A 372 -17.24 26.53 0.93
CA ALA A 372 -16.27 27.51 1.43
C ALA A 372 -16.60 28.03 2.85
N GLU A 373 -17.83 27.86 3.33
CA GLU A 373 -18.23 28.20 4.72
C GLU A 373 -17.55 27.28 5.74
N PHE A 374 -17.26 26.04 5.34
CA PHE A 374 -16.60 25.04 6.18
C PHE A 374 -15.07 25.17 6.23
N LEU A 375 -14.50 26.07 5.43
CA LEU A 375 -13.05 26.31 5.39
C LEU A 375 -12.61 27.13 6.61
N ASN A 376 -11.73 26.55 7.42
CA ASN A 376 -11.08 27.24 8.53
C ASN A 376 -10.07 28.29 8.04
N ALA A 377 -9.62 29.18 8.94
CA ALA A 377 -8.62 30.19 8.63
C ALA A 377 -7.29 29.53 8.21
N THR A 378 -6.84 29.82 6.98
CA THR A 378 -5.60 29.30 6.43
C THR A 378 -4.45 30.24 6.72
N GLN A 379 -3.31 29.72 7.20
CA GLN A 379 -2.07 30.50 7.27
C GLN A 379 -1.55 30.81 5.86
N PRO A 380 -0.79 31.89 5.67
CA PRO A 380 -0.20 32.20 4.37
C PRO A 380 0.73 31.07 3.88
N ILE A 381 0.67 30.74 2.60
CA ILE A 381 1.54 29.75 1.95
C ILE A 381 2.16 30.32 0.66
N GLY A 382 3.18 29.63 0.14
CA GLY A 382 3.73 29.90 -1.19
C GLY A 382 2.82 29.41 -2.33
N GLU A 383 3.31 29.46 -3.57
CA GLU A 383 2.60 28.85 -4.71
C GLU A 383 2.44 27.34 -4.49
N ALA A 384 1.22 26.85 -4.73
CA ALA A 384 0.88 25.44 -4.60
C ALA A 384 -0.16 25.05 -5.64
N ASP A 385 -0.10 23.79 -6.03
CA ASP A 385 -1.08 23.12 -6.86
C ASP A 385 -1.90 22.13 -6.04
N LEU A 386 -3.12 21.85 -6.50
CA LEU A 386 -4.06 20.97 -5.81
C LEU A 386 -4.68 19.96 -6.77
N ALA A 387 -4.85 18.74 -6.29
CA ALA A 387 -5.71 17.74 -6.89
C ALA A 387 -6.72 17.24 -5.86
N VAL A 388 -7.96 17.04 -6.28
CA VAL A 388 -9.04 16.56 -5.42
C VAL A 388 -9.78 15.42 -6.09
N ALA A 389 -10.06 14.36 -5.33
CA ALA A 389 -10.87 13.23 -5.74
C ALA A 389 -11.97 12.97 -4.70
N VAL A 390 -13.23 12.89 -5.14
CA VAL A 390 -14.37 12.57 -4.27
C VAL A 390 -14.95 11.23 -4.66
N TRP A 391 -14.94 10.28 -3.73
CA TRP A 391 -15.26 8.87 -3.98
C TRP A 391 -16.50 8.42 -3.19
N ASP A 392 -17.44 7.79 -3.88
CA ASP A 392 -18.60 7.12 -3.29
C ASP A 392 -18.24 5.69 -2.85
N VAL A 393 -18.33 5.44 -1.55
CA VAL A 393 -17.95 4.16 -0.90
C VAL A 393 -18.96 3.05 -1.19
N GLU A 394 -20.25 3.38 -1.33
CA GLU A 394 -21.29 2.38 -1.62
C GLU A 394 -21.25 1.96 -3.08
N ARG A 395 -21.12 2.93 -3.98
CA ARG A 395 -21.19 2.72 -5.43
C ARG A 395 -19.84 2.42 -6.08
N SER A 396 -18.72 2.68 -5.40
CA SER A 396 -17.37 2.55 -5.96
C SER A 396 -17.15 3.44 -7.19
N GLU A 397 -17.54 4.70 -7.07
CA GLU A 397 -17.52 5.63 -8.19
C GLU A 397 -16.86 6.94 -7.81
N LEU A 398 -16.15 7.51 -8.77
CA LEU A 398 -15.58 8.85 -8.65
C LEU A 398 -16.68 9.86 -8.99
N LEU A 399 -17.07 10.68 -8.01
CA LEU A 399 -18.13 11.69 -8.16
C LEU A 399 -17.59 13.05 -8.61
N ALA A 400 -16.36 13.38 -8.21
CA ALA A 400 -15.67 14.58 -8.64
C ALA A 400 -14.17 14.36 -8.73
N TYR A 401 -13.55 15.03 -9.70
CA TYR A 401 -12.10 15.06 -9.88
C TYR A 401 -11.63 16.29 -10.63
N PHE A 402 -10.56 16.92 -10.16
CA PHE A 402 -9.80 17.94 -10.87
C PHE A 402 -8.37 17.97 -10.35
N THR A 403 -7.46 18.49 -11.17
CA THR A 403 -6.05 18.65 -10.80
C THR A 403 -5.42 19.87 -11.46
N SER A 404 -4.70 20.68 -10.67
CA SER A 404 -3.66 21.58 -11.17
C SER A 404 -2.24 21.03 -10.90
N ALA A 405 -2.14 19.94 -10.13
CA ALA A 405 -0.89 19.31 -9.76
C ALA A 405 -0.28 18.48 -10.90
N ARG A 406 0.98 18.07 -10.73
CA ARG A 406 1.67 17.17 -11.67
C ARG A 406 0.88 15.88 -11.83
N GLY A 407 0.90 15.31 -13.04
CA GLY A 407 0.17 14.08 -13.32
C GLY A 407 0.82 13.18 -14.36
N THR A 408 0.24 12.00 -14.52
CA THR A 408 0.66 10.97 -15.47
C THR A 408 0.29 11.34 -16.92
N SER A 409 0.78 10.54 -17.88
CA SER A 409 0.34 10.62 -19.28
C SER A 409 -1.18 10.45 -19.45
N ASP A 410 -1.85 9.85 -18.47
CA ASP A 410 -3.29 9.57 -18.47
C ASP A 410 -4.10 10.66 -17.75
N GLY A 411 -3.45 11.70 -17.23
CA GLY A 411 -4.09 12.85 -16.57
C GLY A 411 -4.38 12.67 -15.07
N GLU A 412 -3.84 11.63 -14.44
CA GLU A 412 -4.00 11.38 -13.01
C GLU A 412 -2.93 12.11 -12.18
N ALA A 413 -3.31 12.79 -11.11
CA ALA A 413 -2.39 13.48 -10.22
C ALA A 413 -1.56 12.48 -9.39
N THR A 414 -0.25 12.67 -9.34
CA THR A 414 0.69 11.83 -8.58
C THR A 414 1.51 12.64 -7.58
N GLY A 415 1.88 12.01 -6.47
CA GLY A 415 2.78 12.59 -5.48
C GLY A 415 3.54 11.52 -4.69
N GLU A 416 4.58 11.90 -3.97
CA GLU A 416 5.29 11.03 -3.04
C GLU A 416 4.36 10.65 -1.86
N ALA A 417 4.14 9.35 -1.63
CA ALA A 417 3.18 8.92 -0.61
C ALA A 417 3.54 9.39 0.82
N GLY A 418 4.83 9.48 1.16
CA GLY A 418 5.28 10.01 2.45
C GLY A 418 4.65 9.28 3.66
N THR A 419 4.27 10.03 4.69
CA THR A 419 3.60 9.47 5.89
C THR A 419 2.16 9.03 5.65
N ALA A 420 1.57 9.27 4.47
CA ALA A 420 0.21 8.81 4.16
C ALA A 420 0.12 7.27 4.08
N VAL A 421 1.26 6.56 4.07
CA VAL A 421 1.33 5.09 4.13
C VAL A 421 1.14 4.52 5.54
N LEU A 422 1.29 5.34 6.59
CA LEU A 422 1.31 4.87 7.98
C LEU A 422 0.02 4.14 8.43
N PRO A 423 -1.20 4.50 8.01
CA PRO A 423 -2.38 3.70 8.34
C PRO A 423 -2.27 2.24 7.86
N PHE A 424 -1.60 1.97 6.74
CA PHE A 424 -1.40 0.61 6.23
C PHE A 424 -0.31 -0.14 7.00
N VAL A 425 0.68 0.59 7.55
CA VAL A 425 1.67 0.04 8.48
C VAL A 425 0.98 -0.44 9.75
N TYR A 426 0.18 0.40 10.39
CA TYR A 426 -0.55 0.01 11.60
C TYR A 426 -1.64 -1.02 11.33
N LEU A 427 -2.28 -1.01 10.16
CA LEU A 427 -3.17 -2.09 9.73
C LEU A 427 -2.43 -3.43 9.71
N THR A 428 -1.24 -3.45 9.11
CA THR A 428 -0.38 -4.64 9.08
C THR A 428 -0.01 -5.07 10.51
N ALA A 429 0.34 -4.11 11.37
CA ALA A 429 0.68 -4.38 12.77
C ALA A 429 -0.51 -4.98 13.54
N PHE A 430 -1.70 -4.40 13.40
CA PHE A 430 -2.91 -4.87 14.07
C PHE A 430 -3.31 -6.27 13.60
N ALA A 431 -3.13 -6.57 12.31
CA ALA A 431 -3.32 -7.92 11.78
C ALA A 431 -2.32 -8.96 12.35
N LYS A 432 -1.23 -8.52 12.98
CA LYS A 432 -0.17 -9.36 13.56
C LYS A 432 -0.09 -9.29 15.09
N GLY A 433 -1.13 -8.78 15.75
CA GLY A 433 -1.28 -8.84 17.21
C GLY A 433 -0.98 -7.54 17.95
N TYR A 434 -0.55 -6.47 17.25
CA TYR A 434 -0.64 -5.14 17.84
C TYR A 434 -2.11 -4.74 18.03
N THR A 435 -2.34 -3.77 18.91
CA THR A 435 -3.64 -3.16 19.13
C THR A 435 -3.47 -1.63 19.12
N PRO A 436 -4.54 -0.85 18.94
CA PRO A 436 -4.51 0.60 19.13
C PRO A 436 -3.93 1.02 20.49
N GLY A 437 -4.13 0.20 21.52
CA GLY A 437 -3.58 0.38 22.86
C GLY A 437 -2.13 -0.10 23.03
N THR A 438 -1.49 -0.74 22.06
CA THR A 438 -0.10 -1.21 22.23
C THR A 438 0.85 -0.02 22.45
N MET A 439 1.69 -0.10 23.49
CA MET A 439 2.74 0.90 23.73
C MET A 439 3.81 0.80 22.64
N VAL A 440 4.01 1.89 21.90
CA VAL A 440 5.06 2.06 20.91
C VAL A 440 6.02 3.15 21.34
N LEU A 441 7.27 3.09 20.86
CA LEU A 441 8.35 3.94 21.37
C LEU A 441 8.79 4.97 20.34
N ASP A 442 8.57 6.25 20.63
CA ASP A 442 9.07 7.38 19.86
C ASP A 442 10.31 8.01 20.52
N VAL A 443 11.39 7.25 20.59
CA VAL A 443 12.69 7.64 21.21
C VAL A 443 13.82 7.30 20.24
N ILE A 444 14.91 8.09 20.20
CA ILE A 444 16.18 7.99 19.42
C ILE A 444 16.14 7.16 18.11
N PRO A 445 16.62 7.69 16.96
CA PRO A 445 16.34 7.13 15.64
C PRO A 445 16.36 5.60 15.54
N ALA A 446 15.28 5.01 14.99
CA ALA A 446 15.23 3.59 14.69
C ALA A 446 16.08 3.27 13.47
N VAL A 447 16.56 2.03 13.37
CA VAL A 447 17.37 1.55 12.25
C VAL A 447 16.52 0.61 11.42
N ALA A 448 15.93 1.13 10.33
CA ALA A 448 15.12 0.31 9.44
C ALA A 448 15.95 -0.81 8.81
N LEU A 449 15.39 -2.02 8.82
CA LEU A 449 15.98 -3.22 8.24
C LEU A 449 16.00 -3.15 6.71
N GLY A 450 17.15 -3.48 6.14
CA GLY A 450 17.32 -3.78 4.73
C GLY A 450 18.58 -4.62 4.53
N GLN A 451 18.60 -5.50 3.53
CA GLN A 451 19.77 -6.30 3.15
C GLN A 451 20.93 -5.39 2.66
N GLY A 452 21.68 -4.78 3.60
CA GLY A 452 23.01 -4.21 3.34
C GLY A 452 23.24 -2.74 3.73
N THR A 453 22.24 -1.94 4.10
CA THR A 453 22.50 -0.60 4.66
C THR A 453 21.44 -0.18 5.68
N PRO A 454 21.81 0.05 6.95
CA PRO A 454 20.88 0.57 7.96
C PRO A 454 20.38 1.96 7.54
N VAL A 455 19.05 2.13 7.41
CA VAL A 455 18.43 3.44 7.15
C VAL A 455 17.93 4.00 8.46
N THR A 456 18.49 5.13 8.88
CA THR A 456 18.05 5.84 10.08
C THR A 456 16.69 6.48 9.83
N ALA A 457 15.66 6.01 10.53
CA ALA A 457 14.32 6.57 10.47
C ALA A 457 14.20 7.76 11.44
N THR A 458 13.72 8.89 10.93
CA THR A 458 13.47 10.10 11.72
C THR A 458 12.07 10.63 11.45
N ASN A 459 11.44 11.20 12.48
CA ASN A 459 10.20 11.96 12.35
C ASN A 459 10.45 13.23 11.54
N LEU A 460 9.44 13.67 10.78
CA LEU A 460 9.57 14.84 9.89
C LEU A 460 9.88 16.14 10.67
N ASP A 461 9.32 16.28 11.87
CA ASP A 461 9.55 17.43 12.76
C ASP A 461 10.86 17.34 13.56
N GLY A 462 11.60 16.23 13.45
CA GLY A 462 12.83 15.97 14.20
C GLY A 462 12.65 15.78 15.71
N ARG A 463 11.41 15.77 16.23
CA ARG A 463 11.11 15.62 17.67
C ARG A 463 10.90 14.15 18.01
N TYR A 464 10.94 13.83 19.30
CA TYR A 464 10.70 12.49 19.86
C TYR A 464 9.84 12.61 21.11
N LEU A 465 8.68 11.95 21.13
CA LEU A 465 7.65 12.12 22.15
C LEU A 465 7.64 11.02 23.22
N GLY A 466 8.55 10.04 23.13
CA GLY A 466 8.67 8.99 24.11
C GLY A 466 7.72 7.82 23.89
N PRO A 467 7.47 7.01 24.94
CA PRO A 467 6.45 5.98 24.90
C PRO A 467 5.05 6.58 24.68
N MET A 468 4.28 6.00 23.76
CA MET A 468 2.92 6.43 23.42
C MET A 468 2.08 5.25 22.92
N LEU A 469 0.77 5.40 22.81
CA LEU A 469 -0.09 4.36 22.25
C LEU A 469 0.01 4.32 20.72
N ALA A 470 -0.14 3.14 20.11
CA ALA A 470 -0.12 2.97 18.66
C ALA A 470 -1.18 3.85 17.95
N SER A 471 -2.37 3.99 18.55
CA SER A 471 -3.44 4.90 18.08
C SER A 471 -2.98 6.37 18.03
N GLN A 472 -2.26 6.81 19.06
CA GLN A 472 -1.72 8.17 19.17
C GLN A 472 -0.58 8.39 18.17
N ALA A 473 0.29 7.39 18.00
CA ALA A 473 1.41 7.45 17.07
C ALA A 473 0.91 7.56 15.62
N LEU A 474 -0.14 6.80 15.26
CA LEU A 474 -0.82 6.92 13.98
C LEU A 474 -1.44 8.31 13.79
N ARG A 475 -2.18 8.81 14.79
CA ARG A 475 -2.85 10.12 14.72
C ARG A 475 -1.88 11.29 14.58
N GLN A 476 -0.68 11.17 15.15
CA GLN A 476 0.38 12.18 15.11
C GLN A 476 1.43 11.90 14.02
N GLU A 477 1.17 10.93 13.13
CA GLU A 477 2.05 10.56 12.00
C GLU A 477 3.51 10.27 12.40
N ARG A 478 3.71 9.59 13.53
CA ARG A 478 5.05 9.31 14.05
C ARG A 478 5.69 8.17 13.27
N ILE A 479 6.75 8.49 12.52
CA ILE A 479 7.50 7.56 11.68
C ILE A 479 8.28 6.56 12.54
N VAL A 480 8.96 7.04 13.58
CA VAL A 480 9.88 6.21 14.38
C VAL A 480 9.17 5.03 15.06
N PRO A 481 8.02 5.23 15.73
CA PRO A 481 7.21 4.12 16.24
C PRO A 481 6.72 3.17 15.16
N ALA A 482 6.33 3.70 13.99
CA ALA A 482 5.84 2.88 12.89
C ALA A 482 6.94 1.99 12.29
N VAL A 483 8.18 2.49 12.21
CA VAL A 483 9.33 1.69 11.75
C VAL A 483 9.61 0.55 12.71
N ARG A 484 9.56 0.79 14.01
CA ARG A 484 9.71 -0.28 15.02
C ARG A 484 8.58 -1.31 14.95
N ALA A 485 7.34 -0.85 14.81
CA ALA A 485 6.23 -1.77 14.58
C ALA A 485 6.44 -2.59 13.29
N MET A 486 7.03 -1.99 12.26
CA MET A 486 7.35 -2.68 11.01
C MET A 486 8.51 -3.68 11.14
N GLU A 487 9.51 -3.39 11.95
CA GLU A 487 10.59 -4.33 12.30
C GLU A 487 10.03 -5.59 12.96
N ASP A 488 9.04 -5.43 13.85
CA ASP A 488 8.39 -6.55 14.53
C ASP A 488 7.53 -7.41 13.58
N VAL A 489 6.80 -6.77 12.65
CA VAL A 489 5.83 -7.48 11.80
C VAL A 489 6.38 -7.89 10.43
N GLY A 490 7.47 -7.29 9.98
CA GLY A 490 8.18 -7.63 8.75
C GLY A 490 7.62 -6.96 7.48
N LEU A 491 8.54 -6.50 6.64
CA LEU A 491 8.26 -5.75 5.41
C LEU A 491 7.41 -6.51 4.38
N ASP A 492 7.57 -7.83 4.28
CA ASP A 492 6.82 -8.66 3.34
C ASP A 492 5.31 -8.64 3.65
N ASN A 493 4.94 -8.59 4.93
CA ASN A 493 3.54 -8.47 5.33
C ASN A 493 2.97 -7.09 4.96
N LEU A 494 3.79 -6.04 5.00
CA LEU A 494 3.39 -4.72 4.51
C LEU A 494 3.19 -4.73 2.99
N ARG A 495 4.11 -5.34 2.22
CA ARG A 495 3.93 -5.47 0.76
C ARG A 495 2.63 -6.17 0.41
N GLN A 496 2.32 -7.28 1.08
CA GLN A 496 1.06 -7.99 0.89
C GLN A 496 -0.16 -7.12 1.22
N THR A 497 -0.08 -6.34 2.30
CA THR A 497 -1.14 -5.41 2.69
C THR A 497 -1.35 -4.33 1.62
N LEU A 498 -0.26 -3.72 1.13
CA LEU A 498 -0.28 -2.68 0.09
C LEU A 498 -0.85 -3.22 -1.22
N THR A 499 -0.41 -4.38 -1.70
CA THR A 499 -1.01 -5.05 -2.87
C THR A 499 -2.48 -5.37 -2.65
N GLY A 500 -2.86 -5.83 -1.45
CA GLY A 500 -4.24 -6.14 -1.09
C GLY A 500 -5.18 -4.93 -1.24
N VAL A 501 -4.71 -3.73 -0.88
CA VAL A 501 -5.47 -2.47 -1.00
C VAL A 501 -5.29 -1.76 -2.35
N GLY A 502 -4.50 -2.33 -3.28
CA GLY A 502 -4.29 -1.77 -4.63
C GLY A 502 -3.19 -0.70 -4.72
N LEU A 503 -2.28 -0.63 -3.76
CA LEU A 503 -1.13 0.28 -3.75
C LEU A 503 0.14 -0.41 -4.28
N ASP A 504 0.05 -0.98 -5.48
CA ASP A 504 1.12 -1.80 -6.09
C ASP A 504 2.42 -1.00 -6.29
N ALA A 505 2.33 0.29 -6.67
CA ALA A 505 3.49 1.17 -6.82
C ALA A 505 4.32 1.29 -5.53
N LEU A 506 3.68 1.25 -4.36
CA LEU A 506 4.37 1.22 -3.06
C LEU A 506 4.84 -0.19 -2.71
N ALA A 507 4.00 -1.19 -2.99
CA ALA A 507 4.31 -2.60 -2.74
C ALA A 507 5.52 -3.09 -3.54
N ASP A 508 5.84 -2.47 -4.68
CA ASP A 508 6.98 -2.78 -5.55
C ASP A 508 8.21 -1.90 -5.28
N ALA A 509 8.11 -0.90 -4.39
CA ALA A 509 9.22 0.01 -4.08
C ALA A 509 10.46 -0.75 -3.56
N PRO A 510 11.69 -0.28 -3.81
CA PRO A 510 12.91 -0.87 -3.25
C PRO A 510 12.84 -1.02 -1.72
N GLU A 511 13.41 -2.10 -1.19
CA GLU A 511 13.35 -2.46 0.24
C GLU A 511 13.76 -1.30 1.16
N GLY A 512 14.86 -0.60 0.86
CA GLY A 512 15.31 0.54 1.68
C GLY A 512 14.38 1.75 1.66
N LEU A 513 13.66 2.00 0.55
CA LEU A 513 12.69 3.11 0.46
C LEU A 513 11.42 2.77 1.23
N LEU A 514 10.89 1.57 1.06
CA LEU A 514 9.71 1.11 1.79
C LEU A 514 10.03 0.96 3.28
N GLY A 515 11.19 0.41 3.64
CA GLY A 515 11.63 0.23 5.02
C GLY A 515 11.79 1.55 5.80
N SER A 516 12.10 2.66 5.11
CA SER A 516 12.12 4.00 5.74
C SER A 516 10.74 4.52 6.13
N LEU A 517 9.66 3.86 5.65
CA LEU A 517 8.25 4.25 5.79
C LEU A 517 7.93 5.69 5.35
N THR A 518 8.84 6.31 4.61
CA THR A 518 8.63 7.53 3.83
C THR A 518 9.06 7.26 2.39
N PRO A 519 8.37 6.37 1.67
CA PRO A 519 8.76 6.05 0.31
C PRO A 519 8.67 7.31 -0.55
N GLN A 520 9.75 7.61 -1.27
CA GLN A 520 9.78 8.65 -2.31
C GLN A 520 9.18 8.14 -3.63
N SER A 521 8.38 7.07 -3.56
CA SER A 521 7.67 6.53 -4.72
C SER A 521 6.42 7.36 -4.96
N GLU A 522 6.23 7.76 -6.21
CA GLU A 522 5.00 8.43 -6.64
C GLU A 522 3.82 7.46 -6.66
N VAL A 523 2.65 7.93 -6.21
CA VAL A 523 1.39 7.19 -6.20
C VAL A 523 0.27 8.07 -6.72
N SER A 524 -0.70 7.48 -7.44
CA SER A 524 -1.90 8.18 -7.90
C SER A 524 -2.80 8.59 -6.74
N LEU A 525 -3.35 9.80 -6.80
CA LEU A 525 -4.39 10.26 -5.88
C LEU A 525 -5.62 9.35 -5.91
N LEU A 526 -5.95 8.77 -7.07
CA LEU A 526 -7.09 7.86 -7.20
C LEU A 526 -6.85 6.54 -6.46
N ASP A 527 -5.65 5.96 -6.60
CA ASP A 527 -5.28 4.72 -5.92
C ASP A 527 -5.27 4.90 -4.40
N MET A 528 -4.68 6.00 -3.92
CA MET A 528 -4.71 6.34 -2.49
C MET A 528 -6.14 6.55 -1.99
N THR A 529 -6.95 7.35 -2.69
CA THR A 529 -8.35 7.62 -2.29
C THR A 529 -9.17 6.34 -2.22
N ARG A 530 -8.98 5.41 -3.19
CA ARG A 530 -9.61 4.09 -3.18
C ARG A 530 -9.12 3.23 -2.02
N ALA A 531 -7.82 3.23 -1.71
CA ALA A 531 -7.28 2.47 -0.58
C ALA A 531 -7.88 2.94 0.77
N TYR A 532 -8.09 4.25 0.94
CA TYR A 532 -8.84 4.79 2.09
C TYR A 532 -10.34 4.48 2.04
N ALA A 533 -10.94 4.36 0.85
CA ALA A 533 -12.32 3.92 0.69
C ALA A 533 -12.54 2.48 1.20
N ILE A 534 -11.53 1.62 1.17
CA ILE A 534 -11.60 0.28 1.79
C ILE A 534 -11.79 0.39 3.30
N PHE A 535 -11.09 1.32 3.97
CA PHE A 535 -11.35 1.59 5.38
C PHE A 535 -12.78 2.07 5.56
N ALA A 536 -13.22 3.10 4.83
CA ALA A 536 -14.58 3.63 4.89
C ALA A 536 -15.68 2.57 4.67
N ALA A 537 -15.42 1.61 3.77
CA ALA A 537 -16.32 0.50 3.44
C ALA A 537 -16.32 -0.65 4.48
N GLY A 538 -15.58 -0.52 5.58
CA GLY A 538 -15.47 -1.57 6.60
C GLY A 538 -14.68 -2.79 6.13
N GLY A 539 -13.68 -2.59 5.26
CA GLY A 539 -12.77 -3.64 4.77
C GLY A 539 -13.16 -4.23 3.41
N LEU A 540 -14.19 -3.71 2.77
CA LEU A 540 -14.61 -4.13 1.43
C LEU A 540 -13.93 -3.25 0.37
N ASP A 541 -13.30 -3.89 -0.61
CA ASP A 541 -12.97 -3.22 -1.86
C ASP A 541 -14.07 -3.53 -2.86
N ARG A 542 -14.89 -2.52 -3.14
CA ARG A 542 -15.84 -2.55 -4.23
C ARG A 542 -15.08 -1.99 -5.41
N ALA A 543 -14.88 -2.78 -6.45
CA ALA A 543 -14.21 -2.32 -7.65
C ALA A 543 -14.96 -2.84 -8.88
N ALA A 544 -15.01 -1.99 -9.90
CA ALA A 544 -15.34 -2.42 -11.25
C ALA A 544 -14.40 -3.55 -11.69
N SER A 545 -14.92 -4.60 -12.34
CA SER A 545 -14.13 -5.75 -12.83
C SER A 545 -13.01 -5.42 -13.84
N ALA A 546 -12.73 -4.14 -14.11
CA ALA A 546 -11.71 -3.63 -15.03
C ALA A 546 -10.44 -3.17 -14.30
N GLY A 547 -9.67 -4.11 -13.74
CA GLY A 547 -8.31 -3.84 -13.28
C GLY A 547 -8.17 -2.85 -12.11
N GLY A 548 -9.25 -2.58 -11.36
CA GLY A 548 -9.21 -1.73 -10.17
C GLY A 548 -9.36 -0.21 -10.42
N LYS A 549 -9.39 0.26 -11.67
CA LYS A 549 -9.67 1.68 -11.94
C LYS A 549 -11.17 1.99 -11.70
N PRO A 550 -11.53 3.21 -11.24
CA PRO A 550 -12.93 3.61 -11.11
C PRO A 550 -13.68 3.51 -12.44
N SER A 551 -14.96 3.13 -12.37
CA SER A 551 -15.86 3.30 -13.50
C SER A 551 -16.30 4.75 -13.58
N LEU A 552 -15.75 5.51 -14.54
CA LEU A 552 -16.14 6.89 -14.82
C LEU A 552 -17.34 6.95 -15.78
N ILE A 553 -17.55 5.87 -16.54
CA ILE A 553 -18.66 5.71 -17.48
C ILE A 553 -19.69 4.77 -16.89
N LEU A 554 -20.91 5.27 -16.64
CA LEU A 554 -22.03 4.45 -16.17
C LEU A 554 -22.77 3.77 -17.31
N ALA A 555 -22.90 4.46 -18.44
CA ALA A 555 -23.51 3.90 -19.65
C ALA A 555 -23.13 4.73 -20.88
N ALA A 556 -22.99 4.07 -22.03
CA ALA A 556 -23.03 4.75 -23.32
C ALA A 556 -24.23 4.23 -24.12
N ARG A 557 -25.10 5.13 -24.57
CA ARG A 557 -26.35 4.82 -25.24
C ARG A 557 -26.48 5.59 -26.56
N GLU A 558 -27.14 4.98 -27.53
CA GLU A 558 -27.62 5.70 -28.70
C GLU A 558 -28.77 6.66 -28.31
N PRO A 559 -29.05 7.70 -29.11
CA PRO A 559 -30.22 8.56 -28.96
C PRO A 559 -31.54 7.77 -28.93
N ALA A 560 -31.60 6.63 -29.62
CA ALA A 560 -32.73 5.71 -29.61
C ALA A 560 -32.88 4.91 -28.30
N GLY A 561 -31.94 5.04 -27.35
CA GLY A 561 -31.96 4.42 -26.02
C GLY A 561 -31.21 3.09 -25.91
N ASN A 562 -30.76 2.51 -27.02
CA ASN A 562 -30.01 1.25 -27.04
C ASN A 562 -28.68 1.40 -26.30
N SER A 563 -28.41 0.53 -25.33
CA SER A 563 -27.14 0.50 -24.61
C SER A 563 -26.05 -0.13 -25.47
N VAL A 564 -24.96 0.61 -25.66
CA VAL A 564 -23.79 0.22 -26.45
C VAL A 564 -22.66 -0.26 -25.53
N VAL A 565 -22.42 0.50 -24.46
CA VAL A 565 -21.57 0.07 -23.35
C VAL A 565 -22.49 -0.20 -22.17
N PRO A 566 -22.60 -1.46 -21.71
CA PRO A 566 -23.41 -1.80 -20.55
C PRO A 566 -22.79 -1.20 -19.29
N ALA A 567 -23.63 -0.98 -18.27
CA ALA A 567 -23.16 -0.53 -16.97
C ALA A 567 -22.14 -1.51 -16.40
N VAL A 568 -21.04 -0.97 -15.88
CA VAL A 568 -20.00 -1.76 -15.25
C VAL A 568 -20.57 -2.42 -14.00
N GLN A 569 -20.37 -3.73 -13.87
CA GLN A 569 -20.76 -4.45 -12.67
C GLN A 569 -19.70 -4.22 -11.60
N VAL A 570 -20.16 -3.79 -10.43
CA VAL A 570 -19.32 -3.59 -9.24
C VAL A 570 -19.31 -4.91 -8.48
N GLU A 571 -18.12 -5.51 -8.34
CA GLU A 571 -17.92 -6.68 -7.49
C GLU A 571 -17.32 -6.22 -6.16
N ALA A 572 -17.84 -6.76 -5.06
CA ALA A 572 -17.30 -6.51 -3.73
C ALA A 572 -16.40 -7.67 -3.31
N ARG A 573 -15.13 -7.37 -3.02
CA ARG A 573 -14.20 -8.32 -2.40
C ARG A 573 -13.90 -7.90 -0.96
N VAL A 574 -13.84 -8.88 -0.06
CA VAL A 574 -13.37 -8.65 1.31
C VAL A 574 -11.85 -8.58 1.28
N VAL A 575 -11.28 -7.44 1.63
CA VAL A 575 -9.83 -7.24 1.74
C VAL A 575 -9.40 -7.31 3.20
N LEU A 576 -10.17 -6.67 4.10
CA LEU A 576 -9.90 -6.61 5.53
C LEU A 576 -11.11 -7.12 6.32
N SER A 577 -10.87 -7.64 7.52
CA SER A 577 -11.98 -7.88 8.46
C SER A 577 -12.60 -6.55 8.89
N ARG A 578 -13.88 -6.59 9.25
CA ARG A 578 -14.60 -5.39 9.68
C ARG A 578 -14.00 -4.79 10.95
N GLY A 579 -13.55 -5.63 11.88
CA GLY A 579 -12.86 -5.23 13.10
C GLY A 579 -11.56 -4.49 12.80
N LEU A 580 -10.69 -5.01 11.92
CA LEU A 580 -9.43 -4.34 11.56
C LEU A 580 -9.67 -2.98 10.90
N ALA A 581 -10.63 -2.90 9.96
CA ALA A 581 -11.02 -1.63 9.37
C ALA A 581 -11.52 -0.64 10.44
N TYR A 582 -12.31 -1.11 11.41
CA TYR A 582 -12.82 -0.28 12.50
C TYR A 582 -11.72 0.23 13.44
N LEU A 583 -10.69 -0.57 13.74
CA LEU A 583 -9.56 -0.10 14.56
C LEU A 583 -8.85 1.10 13.92
N ILE A 584 -8.62 1.05 12.59
CA ILE A 584 -8.02 2.17 11.84
C ILE A 584 -8.98 3.38 11.80
N GLN A 585 -10.26 3.14 11.53
CA GLN A 585 -11.28 4.20 11.56
C GLN A 585 -11.33 4.93 12.91
N ASP A 586 -11.33 4.21 14.04
CA ASP A 586 -11.40 4.84 15.37
C ASP A 586 -10.09 5.57 15.72
N ALA A 587 -8.93 5.02 15.35
CA ALA A 587 -7.65 5.69 15.56
C ALA A 587 -7.56 7.04 14.81
N LEU A 588 -8.07 7.07 13.58
CA LEU A 588 -8.12 8.25 12.69
C LEU A 588 -9.33 9.15 12.93
N ARG A 589 -10.24 8.78 13.84
CA ARG A 589 -11.46 9.56 14.09
C ARG A 589 -11.13 10.93 14.66
N ARG A 590 -11.64 11.98 14.01
CA ARG A 590 -11.52 13.38 14.46
C ARG A 590 -12.89 14.04 14.48
N GLU A 591 -13.05 15.01 15.39
CA GLU A 591 -14.17 15.94 15.31
C GLU A 591 -13.85 16.97 14.22
N VAL A 592 -14.71 17.07 13.22
CA VAL A 592 -14.59 18.08 12.17
C VAL A 592 -15.25 19.35 12.69
N LEU A 593 -14.42 20.33 13.05
CA LEU A 593 -14.86 21.68 13.41
C LEU A 593 -14.94 22.50 12.13
N ALA A 594 -16.15 22.82 11.70
CA ALA A 594 -16.35 23.80 10.65
C ALA A 594 -16.20 25.22 11.20
N GLY A 595 -15.79 26.15 10.34
CA GLY A 595 -15.83 27.58 10.63
C GLY A 595 -17.20 27.98 11.19
N ASP A 596 -17.23 28.83 12.21
CA ASP A 596 -18.43 29.30 12.93
C ASP A 596 -19.11 28.31 13.89
N GLY A 597 -18.45 27.22 14.28
CA GLY A 597 -18.96 26.32 15.34
C GLY A 597 -20.05 25.35 14.87
N LEU A 598 -20.26 25.26 13.55
CA LEU A 598 -20.97 24.17 12.90
C LEU A 598 -20.23 22.85 13.19
N ARG A 599 -20.88 21.92 13.90
CA ARG A 599 -20.34 20.59 14.13
C ARG A 599 -20.68 19.71 12.94
N ALA A 600 -19.67 19.33 12.16
CA ALA A 600 -19.82 18.24 11.22
C ALA A 600 -19.79 16.89 11.98
N PRO A 601 -20.47 15.85 11.47
CA PRO A 601 -20.42 14.52 12.06
C PRO A 601 -18.97 14.00 12.10
N SER A 602 -18.64 13.21 13.13
CA SER A 602 -17.29 12.65 13.31
C SER A 602 -16.85 11.90 12.04
N ALA A 603 -15.67 12.24 11.53
CA ALA A 603 -15.09 11.65 10.33
C ALA A 603 -13.72 11.03 10.65
N GLY A 604 -13.31 10.06 9.85
CA GLY A 604 -11.90 9.67 9.79
C GLY A 604 -11.13 10.74 9.03
N LEU A 605 -9.97 11.14 9.56
CA LEU A 605 -9.03 12.00 8.86
C LEU A 605 -7.63 11.37 8.95
N ALA A 606 -7.08 11.04 7.79
CA ALA A 606 -5.67 10.77 7.63
C ALA A 606 -5.02 11.92 6.86
N THR A 607 -3.81 12.26 7.28
CA THR A 607 -2.95 13.25 6.64
C THR A 607 -1.61 12.60 6.34
N GLY A 608 -0.81 13.22 5.49
CA GLY A 608 0.54 12.74 5.23
C GLY A 608 1.39 13.75 4.49
N ALA A 609 2.70 13.72 4.73
CA ALA A 609 3.65 14.61 4.07
C ALA A 609 4.84 13.82 3.52
N SER A 610 5.35 14.26 2.37
CA SER A 610 6.57 13.73 1.79
C SER A 610 7.81 14.22 2.55
N ARG A 611 8.88 13.42 2.55
CA ARG A 611 10.16 13.83 3.17
C ARG A 611 10.82 14.99 2.40
N SER A 612 10.50 15.13 1.12
CA SER A 612 10.94 16.27 0.29
C SER A 612 10.23 17.58 0.67
N GLY A 613 9.13 17.53 1.44
CA GLY A 613 8.30 18.69 1.78
C GLY A 613 7.53 19.27 0.58
N ILE A 614 7.47 18.52 -0.52
CA ILE A 614 6.85 18.90 -1.78
C ILE A 614 5.37 18.51 -1.82
N ASP A 615 5.02 17.34 -1.27
CA ASP A 615 3.68 16.78 -1.36
C ASP A 615 3.04 16.65 0.03
N HIS A 616 1.76 17.02 0.12
CA HIS A 616 0.94 16.83 1.30
C HIS A 616 -0.42 16.23 0.93
N TRP A 617 -0.84 15.24 1.68
CA TRP A 617 -2.05 14.46 1.47
C TRP A 617 -3.05 14.70 2.59
N ALA A 618 -4.33 14.71 2.24
CA ALA A 618 -5.41 14.62 3.21
C ALA A 618 -6.52 13.70 2.68
N PHE A 619 -6.99 12.80 3.53
CA PHE A 619 -8.10 11.88 3.26
C PHE A 619 -9.12 12.01 4.38
N ALA A 620 -10.20 12.74 4.10
CA ALA A 620 -11.34 12.85 5.00
C ALA A 620 -12.42 11.87 4.56
N PHE A 621 -12.94 11.05 5.48
CA PHE A 621 -13.92 10.03 5.12
C PHE A 621 -14.94 9.71 6.20
N ASN A 622 -16.12 9.28 5.74
CA ASN A 622 -17.16 8.65 6.55
C ASN A 622 -17.58 7.32 5.90
N SER A 623 -18.66 6.67 6.33
CA SER A 623 -19.07 5.38 5.74
C SER A 623 -19.65 5.47 4.31
N ARG A 624 -19.83 6.67 3.77
CA ARG A 624 -20.45 6.94 2.46
C ARG A 624 -19.52 7.61 1.46
N LEU A 625 -18.65 8.52 1.91
CA LEU A 625 -17.76 9.30 1.06
C LEU A 625 -16.33 9.30 1.58
N VAL A 626 -15.39 9.35 0.64
CA VAL A 626 -13.98 9.70 0.87
C VAL A 626 -13.64 10.91 0.00
N VAL A 627 -13.03 11.93 0.61
CA VAL A 627 -12.44 13.07 -0.09
C VAL A 627 -10.93 12.98 0.06
N GLY A 628 -10.24 12.70 -1.04
CA GLY A 628 -8.79 12.73 -1.14
C GLY A 628 -8.32 14.06 -1.72
N VAL A 629 -7.32 14.67 -1.10
CA VAL A 629 -6.69 15.91 -1.57
C VAL A 629 -5.18 15.72 -1.57
N LEU A 630 -4.55 16.08 -2.68
CA LEU A 630 -3.10 16.20 -2.82
C LEU A 630 -2.76 17.67 -3.06
N ALA A 631 -1.93 18.24 -2.19
CA ALA A 631 -1.35 19.56 -2.36
C ALA A 631 0.14 19.43 -2.67
N THR A 632 0.60 20.10 -3.71
CA THR A 632 1.99 20.02 -4.18
C THR A 632 2.61 21.41 -4.30
N SER A 633 3.89 21.56 -3.94
CA SER A 633 4.65 22.82 -4.05
C SER A 633 5.85 22.70 -4.99
N MET A 634 6.30 23.82 -5.56
CA MET A 634 7.55 23.87 -6.34
C MET A 634 8.81 23.92 -5.48
N GLN A 635 8.66 24.19 -4.18
CA GLN A 635 9.76 24.27 -3.21
C GLN A 635 9.44 23.41 -1.96
N PRO A 636 10.45 22.81 -1.32
CA PRO A 636 10.30 22.15 -0.02
C PRO A 636 9.64 23.10 0.99
N SER A 637 8.73 22.55 1.78
CA SER A 637 7.95 23.34 2.73
C SER A 637 7.80 22.59 4.06
N ASP A 638 7.95 23.30 5.19
CA ASP A 638 8.03 22.64 6.51
C ASP A 638 6.66 22.16 7.06
N ASN A 639 5.55 22.82 6.69
CA ASN A 639 4.18 22.24 6.62
C ASN A 639 3.05 23.20 6.09
N PRO A 640 3.31 24.23 5.26
CA PRO A 640 2.23 25.13 4.81
C PRO A 640 1.14 24.43 4.00
N LEU A 641 1.46 23.37 3.25
CA LEU A 641 0.49 22.66 2.40
C LEU A 641 -0.59 21.90 3.20
N ALA A 642 -0.28 21.46 4.42
CA ALA A 642 -1.26 20.86 5.33
C ALA A 642 -2.44 21.81 5.60
N ASN A 643 -2.16 23.11 5.69
CA ASN A 643 -3.15 24.16 5.92
C ASN A 643 -4.09 24.38 4.74
N ILE A 644 -3.94 23.64 3.63
CA ILE A 644 -4.87 23.65 2.51
C ILE A 644 -5.49 22.27 2.31
N ALA A 645 -4.67 21.22 2.22
CA ALA A 645 -5.18 19.88 1.90
C ALA A 645 -6.22 19.40 2.93
N GLU A 646 -5.90 19.52 4.22
CA GLU A 646 -6.78 19.08 5.31
C GLU A 646 -8.09 19.89 5.36
N PRO A 647 -8.06 21.24 5.37
CA PRO A 647 -9.29 22.04 5.36
C PRO A 647 -10.17 21.79 4.14
N VAL A 648 -9.60 21.61 2.94
CA VAL A 648 -10.38 21.32 1.72
C VAL A 648 -11.06 19.96 1.83
N ALA A 649 -10.33 18.92 2.25
CA ALA A 649 -10.88 17.58 2.43
C ALA A 649 -12.05 17.58 3.42
N GLN A 650 -11.87 18.24 4.57
CA GLN A 650 -12.91 18.36 5.59
C GLN A 650 -14.10 19.19 5.14
N ALA A 651 -13.88 20.32 4.46
CA ALA A 651 -14.94 21.22 4.01
C ALA A 651 -15.88 20.54 3.01
N VAL A 652 -15.33 19.81 2.04
CA VAL A 652 -16.12 19.06 1.04
C VAL A 652 -16.90 17.91 1.69
N LEU A 653 -16.28 17.19 2.63
CA LEU A 653 -16.96 16.12 3.37
C LEU A 653 -18.08 16.66 4.27
N ALA A 654 -17.83 17.79 4.95
CA ALA A 654 -18.81 18.43 5.81
C ALA A 654 -20.00 18.98 5.02
N TRP A 655 -19.75 19.66 3.90
CA TRP A 655 -20.80 20.16 3.00
C TRP A 655 -21.67 19.03 2.43
N SER A 656 -21.07 17.88 2.09
CA SER A 656 -21.79 16.74 1.51
C SER A 656 -22.55 15.90 2.55
N ALA A 657 -22.41 16.17 3.84
CA ALA A 657 -22.95 15.32 4.92
C ALA A 657 -24.48 15.16 4.90
N ASP A 658 -25.21 16.17 4.43
CA ASP A 658 -26.68 16.13 4.34
C ASP A 658 -27.16 15.27 3.16
N SER A 659 -26.46 15.33 2.03
CA SER A 659 -26.77 14.52 0.83
C SER A 659 -26.25 13.09 0.94
N TYR A 660 -25.17 12.89 1.70
CA TYR A 660 -24.49 11.61 1.91
C TYR A 660 -24.51 11.24 3.39
N VAL A 661 -25.72 11.06 3.92
CA VAL A 661 -25.94 10.70 5.32
C VAL A 661 -25.21 9.41 5.66
N SER A 662 -24.15 9.53 6.45
CA SER A 662 -23.45 8.40 7.01
C SER A 662 -24.21 7.90 8.23
N PRO A 663 -24.72 6.65 8.26
CA PRO A 663 -25.04 6.04 9.54
C PRO A 663 -23.78 6.08 10.40
N GLN A 664 -23.94 6.34 11.70
CA GLN A 664 -22.81 6.22 12.62
C GLN A 664 -22.29 4.79 12.51
N SER A 665 -20.98 4.64 12.20
CA SER A 665 -20.37 3.33 12.05
C SER A 665 -20.58 2.55 13.35
N ALA A 666 -21.51 1.59 13.33
CA ALA A 666 -21.80 0.79 14.49
C ALA A 666 -20.57 -0.05 14.79
N GLN A 667 -20.11 -0.02 16.05
CA GLN A 667 -19.00 -0.84 16.50
C GLN A 667 -19.30 -2.31 16.17
N PRO A 668 -18.41 -3.02 15.44
CA PRO A 668 -18.59 -4.43 15.15
C PRO A 668 -18.66 -5.26 16.43
N THR A 669 -19.40 -6.37 16.41
CA THR A 669 -19.55 -7.26 17.59
C THR A 669 -18.22 -7.90 18.03
N GLU A 670 -17.25 -7.98 17.13
CA GLU A 670 -15.89 -8.49 17.36
C GLU A 670 -14.91 -7.42 17.88
N VAL A 671 -15.41 -6.21 18.16
CA VAL A 671 -14.64 -5.11 18.73
C VAL A 671 -15.17 -4.79 20.13
N SER A 672 -14.28 -4.66 21.10
CA SER A 672 -14.57 -4.17 22.44
C SER A 672 -13.89 -2.82 22.68
N ARG A 673 -14.40 -2.03 23.64
CA ARG A 673 -13.81 -0.74 24.03
C ARG A 673 -13.51 -0.78 25.53
N LEU A 674 -12.27 -0.50 25.91
CA LEU A 674 -11.81 -0.50 27.29
C LEU A 674 -11.13 0.81 27.66
N ARG A 675 -11.04 1.07 28.97
CA ARG A 675 -10.22 2.13 29.52
C ARG A 675 -8.84 1.55 29.84
N VAL A 676 -7.79 2.20 29.34
CA VAL A 676 -6.40 1.78 29.53
C VAL A 676 -5.54 2.94 30.00
N CYS A 677 -4.43 2.64 30.66
CA CYS A 677 -3.43 3.62 31.04
C CYS A 677 -2.55 4.00 29.84
N SER A 678 -2.37 5.28 29.58
CA SER A 678 -1.45 5.80 28.58
C SER A 678 -0.15 6.21 29.26
N PRO A 679 1.03 5.77 28.79
CA PRO A 679 1.27 5.15 27.48
C PRO A 679 1.35 3.61 27.47
N SER A 680 1.18 2.91 28.61
CA SER A 680 1.43 1.46 28.69
C SER A 680 0.46 0.60 27.91
N GLY A 681 -0.78 1.07 27.70
CA GLY A 681 -1.84 0.28 27.09
C GLY A 681 -2.49 -0.73 28.03
N MET A 682 -2.07 -0.79 29.28
CA MET A 682 -2.50 -1.76 30.28
C MET A 682 -3.70 -1.25 31.08
N LEU A 683 -4.29 -2.10 31.93
CA LEU A 683 -5.42 -1.71 32.78
C LEU A 683 -4.98 -0.63 33.79
N PRO A 684 -5.76 0.45 33.99
CA PRO A 684 -5.32 1.56 34.82
C PRO A 684 -5.29 1.21 36.31
N THR A 685 -4.17 1.50 36.96
CA THR A 685 -4.03 1.46 38.44
C THR A 685 -4.33 2.84 39.05
N PRO A 686 -4.45 2.95 40.39
CA PRO A 686 -4.56 4.27 41.05
C PRO A 686 -3.38 5.22 40.78
N ALA A 687 -2.22 4.69 40.40
CA ALA A 687 -1.04 5.48 40.04
C ALA A 687 -1.10 6.04 38.61
N CYS A 688 -1.97 5.49 37.75
CA CYS A 688 -2.09 5.90 36.36
C CYS A 688 -2.53 7.37 36.26
N GLN A 689 -1.71 8.20 35.59
CA GLN A 689 -1.98 9.62 35.46
C GLN A 689 -2.92 9.95 34.29
N HIS A 690 -2.91 9.12 33.24
CA HIS A 690 -3.67 9.35 32.02
C HIS A 690 -4.43 8.10 31.62
N VAL A 691 -5.75 8.11 31.83
CA VAL A 691 -6.63 7.02 31.39
C VAL A 691 -7.33 7.44 30.11
N VAL A 692 -7.15 6.65 29.05
CA VAL A 692 -7.79 6.86 27.75
C VAL A 692 -8.69 5.68 27.40
N SER A 693 -9.55 5.84 26.40
CA SER A 693 -10.41 4.77 25.90
C SER A 693 -9.90 4.28 24.55
N GLU A 694 -9.61 2.98 24.46
CA GLU A 694 -9.11 2.34 23.25
C GLU A 694 -10.02 1.18 22.82
N VAL A 695 -9.91 0.81 21.55
CA VAL A 695 -10.66 -0.30 20.94
C VAL A 695 -9.74 -1.49 20.68
N PHE A 696 -10.29 -2.69 20.86
CA PHE A 696 -9.57 -3.95 20.76
C PHE A 696 -10.40 -4.95 19.95
N LEU A 697 -9.73 -5.85 19.23
CA LEU A 697 -10.42 -7.05 18.75
C LEU A 697 -10.69 -7.96 19.95
N SER A 698 -11.82 -8.67 19.92
CA SER A 698 -12.16 -9.61 20.99
C SER A 698 -11.04 -10.66 21.15
N GLY A 699 -10.53 -10.79 22.37
CA GLY A 699 -9.40 -11.66 22.72
C GLY A 699 -8.03 -10.99 22.69
N THR A 700 -7.94 -9.72 22.29
CA THR A 700 -6.68 -8.94 22.30
C THR A 700 -6.67 -7.84 23.37
N GLU A 701 -7.64 -7.84 24.28
CA GLU A 701 -7.71 -6.88 25.38
C GLU A 701 -6.54 -7.06 26.38
N PRO A 702 -6.04 -5.98 26.98
CA PRO A 702 -5.06 -6.08 28.06
C PRO A 702 -5.70 -6.75 29.29
N THR A 703 -4.96 -7.67 29.90
CA THR A 703 -5.38 -8.38 31.12
C THR A 703 -4.53 -8.04 32.34
N SER A 704 -3.39 -7.37 32.13
CA SER A 704 -2.48 -6.95 33.19
C SER A 704 -2.70 -5.49 33.57
N ASP A 705 -2.43 -5.18 34.84
CA ASP A 705 -2.42 -3.83 35.37
C ASP A 705 -1.19 -3.02 34.89
N ASP A 706 -1.35 -1.70 34.86
CA ASP A 706 -0.30 -0.76 34.50
C ASP A 706 0.97 -0.92 35.34
N THR A 707 2.09 -1.03 34.64
CA THR A 707 3.43 -1.09 35.24
C THR A 707 4.30 0.11 34.89
N TYR A 708 3.79 1.04 34.07
CA TYR A 708 4.50 2.25 33.67
C TYR A 708 4.45 3.31 34.77
N TYR A 709 3.30 3.55 35.40
CA TYR A 709 3.23 4.41 36.59
C TYR A 709 3.31 3.56 37.86
N GLN A 710 4.25 3.91 38.74
CA GLN A 710 4.49 3.17 39.97
C GLN A 710 4.44 4.12 41.16
N SER A 711 3.59 3.83 42.15
CA SER A 711 3.66 4.50 43.45
C SER A 711 4.81 3.90 44.25
N VAL A 712 5.78 4.73 44.63
CA VAL A 712 6.94 4.32 45.43
C VAL A 712 7.01 5.19 46.66
N ALA A 713 7.07 4.56 47.82
CA ALA A 713 7.33 5.23 49.08
C ALA A 713 8.79 5.72 49.09
N VAL A 714 9.01 7.00 49.33
CA VAL A 714 10.34 7.63 49.36
C VAL A 714 10.52 8.45 50.63
N ASN A 715 11.76 8.53 51.11
CA ASN A 715 12.09 9.49 52.16
C ASN A 715 12.20 10.89 51.52
N ARG A 716 11.37 11.84 51.97
CA ARG A 716 11.31 13.19 51.41
C ARG A 716 12.60 14.00 51.55
N GLU A 717 13.46 13.65 52.50
CA GLU A 717 14.72 14.35 52.74
C GLU A 717 15.87 13.80 51.88
N THR A 718 15.88 12.47 51.63
CA THR A 718 16.97 11.81 50.90
C THR A 718 16.62 11.52 49.44
N GLY A 719 15.34 11.51 49.08
CA GLY A 719 14.84 11.13 47.75
C GLY A 719 15.00 9.63 47.42
N ARG A 720 15.44 8.81 48.37
CA ARG A 720 15.63 7.36 48.22
C ARG A 720 14.38 6.59 48.58
N ARG A 721 14.26 5.34 48.12
CA ARG A 721 13.14 4.46 48.48
C ARG A 721 13.07 4.31 50.00
N ALA A 722 11.90 4.56 50.58
CA ALA A 722 11.69 4.37 51.99
C ALA A 722 11.93 2.91 52.37
N THR A 723 12.33 2.71 53.62
CA THR A 723 12.46 1.40 54.25
C THR A 723 11.56 1.36 55.49
N LEU A 724 11.35 0.19 56.09
CA LEU A 724 10.57 0.08 57.33
C LEU A 724 11.13 0.90 58.49
N TRP A 725 12.40 1.34 58.36
CA TRP A 725 13.09 2.16 59.34
C TRP A 725 13.09 3.65 58.98
N THR A 726 12.61 4.03 57.79
CA THR A 726 12.37 5.43 57.46
C THR A 726 11.23 5.94 58.34
N PRO A 727 11.44 7.00 59.16
CA PRO A 727 10.39 7.54 60.02
C PRO A 727 9.13 7.88 59.22
N ALA A 728 7.96 7.42 59.68
CA ALA A 728 6.70 7.58 58.94
C ALA A 728 6.37 9.05 58.56
N ALA A 729 6.82 10.02 59.37
CA ALA A 729 6.63 11.45 59.09
C ALA A 729 7.46 11.98 57.91
N LEU A 730 8.48 11.22 57.48
CA LEU A 730 9.37 11.52 56.35
C LEU A 730 9.03 10.70 55.10
N VAL A 731 8.09 9.75 55.19
CA VAL A 731 7.70 8.92 54.04
C VAL A 731 6.63 9.64 53.24
N ASP A 732 6.92 9.89 51.96
CA ASP A 732 5.95 10.35 50.97
C ASP A 732 5.73 9.25 49.93
N GLU A 733 4.48 9.03 49.52
CA GLU A 733 4.19 8.22 48.34
C GLU A 733 4.24 9.10 47.10
N VAL A 734 5.16 8.79 46.19
CA VAL A 734 5.36 9.53 44.96
C VAL A 734 5.16 8.61 43.77
N VAL A 735 4.44 9.09 42.76
CA VAL A 735 4.24 8.36 41.51
C VAL A 735 5.41 8.64 40.58
N PHE A 736 6.15 7.59 40.23
CA PHE A 736 7.24 7.62 39.27
C PHE A 736 6.83 6.94 37.96
N VAL A 737 7.59 7.21 36.90
CA VAL A 737 7.49 6.46 35.66
C VAL A 737 8.56 5.35 35.60
N ASN A 738 8.19 4.22 35.03
CA ASN A 738 9.04 3.06 34.77
C ASN A 738 9.02 2.76 33.25
N PRO A 739 9.66 3.60 32.42
CA PRO A 739 9.72 3.39 30.99
C PRO A 739 10.60 2.17 30.64
N PRO A 740 10.35 1.52 29.49
CA PRO A 740 11.24 0.49 28.97
C PRO A 740 12.70 0.97 28.88
N PRO A 741 13.70 0.07 28.98
CA PRO A 741 15.12 0.44 28.97
C PRO A 741 15.51 1.38 27.82
N ALA A 742 15.00 1.13 26.61
CA ALA A 742 15.25 1.94 25.42
C ALA A 742 14.73 3.40 25.53
N ALA A 743 13.80 3.68 26.44
CA ALA A 743 13.22 5.01 26.65
C ALA A 743 13.69 5.70 27.94
N ARG A 744 14.54 5.07 28.77
CA ARG A 744 15.01 5.65 30.04
C ARG A 744 15.86 6.90 29.84
N GLU A 745 16.73 6.89 28.85
CA GLU A 745 17.56 8.07 28.52
C GLU A 745 16.70 9.25 28.08
N TRP A 746 15.74 9.00 27.18
CA TRP A 746 14.77 10.01 26.76
C TRP A 746 13.94 10.53 27.94
N ALA A 747 13.48 9.65 28.83
CA ALA A 747 12.68 10.03 29.99
C ALA A 747 13.46 10.94 30.94
N SER A 748 14.71 10.57 31.25
CA SER A 748 15.62 11.39 32.07
C SER A 748 15.90 12.75 31.42
N ALA A 749 16.19 12.78 30.11
CA ALA A 749 16.44 14.00 29.36
C ALA A 749 15.23 14.95 29.30
N ASN A 750 14.01 14.42 29.40
CA ASN A 750 12.76 15.20 29.44
C ASN A 750 12.27 15.47 30.87
N GLY A 751 13.10 15.19 31.89
CA GLY A 751 12.78 15.50 33.29
C GLY A 751 11.69 14.63 33.90
N LEU A 752 11.40 13.46 33.32
CA LEU A 752 10.48 12.51 33.94
C LEU A 752 11.15 11.86 35.16
N GLN A 753 10.41 11.79 36.26
CA GLN A 753 10.92 11.20 37.50
C GLN A 753 10.91 9.67 37.40
N LEU A 754 12.11 9.10 37.26
CA LEU A 754 12.32 7.66 37.37
C LEU A 754 12.34 7.26 38.84
N ALA A 755 11.79 6.08 39.15
CA ALA A 755 11.81 5.57 40.52
C ALA A 755 13.26 5.42 41.01
N PRO A 756 13.62 5.91 42.21
CA PRO A 756 14.96 5.73 42.75
C PRO A 756 15.26 4.23 42.88
N GLU A 757 16.46 3.78 42.51
CA GLU A 757 16.85 2.37 42.67
C GLU A 757 17.38 2.10 44.10
N GLU A 758 17.98 3.12 44.72
CA GLU A 758 18.56 3.03 46.05
C GLU A 758 17.50 3.13 47.16
N TYR A 759 17.65 2.27 48.17
CA TYR A 759 16.93 2.39 49.44
C TYR A 759 17.59 3.40 50.38
N ASP A 760 16.77 3.99 51.23
CA ASP A 760 17.18 4.85 52.32
C ASP A 760 18.11 4.11 53.29
N THR A 761 18.98 4.86 53.99
CA THR A 761 20.02 4.24 54.82
C THR A 761 19.42 3.41 55.95
N LEU A 762 19.81 2.14 56.01
CA LEU A 762 19.41 1.23 57.09
C LEU A 762 20.15 1.59 58.39
N PRO A 763 19.49 1.57 59.55
CA PRO A 763 20.16 1.79 60.83
C PRO A 763 21.17 0.67 61.10
N SER A 764 22.32 1.01 61.67
CA SER A 764 23.33 0.03 62.07
C SER A 764 22.87 -0.87 63.23
N ALA A 765 21.90 -0.41 64.00
CA ALA A 765 21.20 -1.18 65.02
C ALA A 765 19.74 -1.35 64.60
N PHE A 766 19.40 -2.53 64.06
CA PHE A 766 18.00 -2.97 64.02
C PHE A 766 17.54 -3.05 65.48
N GLU A 767 16.69 -2.11 65.92
CA GLU A 767 16.34 -1.89 67.34
C GLU A 767 15.75 -3.14 68.01
N ALA A 768 16.64 -4.02 68.45
CA ALA A 768 16.32 -5.25 69.13
C ALA A 768 16.35 -5.02 70.64
N THR A 769 15.29 -5.45 71.32
CA THR A 769 15.27 -5.47 72.78
C THR A 769 15.26 -6.92 73.26
N PRO A 770 15.76 -7.22 74.47
CA PRO A 770 15.75 -8.60 74.99
C PRO A 770 14.36 -9.27 74.93
N ASP A 771 13.31 -8.45 75.07
CA ASP A 771 11.90 -8.83 75.10
C ASP A 771 11.25 -8.90 73.71
N LEU A 772 11.86 -8.31 72.68
CA LEU A 772 11.34 -8.33 71.31
C LEU A 772 12.51 -8.40 70.34
N ILE A 773 12.82 -9.62 69.85
CA ILE A 773 13.96 -9.89 68.98
C ILE A 773 13.76 -11.14 68.11
N ILE A 774 14.12 -11.05 66.83
CA ILE A 774 14.36 -12.20 65.95
C ILE A 774 15.86 -12.53 66.04
N ARG A 775 16.19 -13.77 66.43
CA ARG A 775 17.57 -14.26 66.61
C ARG A 775 18.06 -15.07 65.43
N ALA A 776 17.17 -15.84 64.80
CA ALA A 776 17.44 -16.58 63.59
C ALA A 776 16.21 -16.45 62.66
N PRO A 777 16.39 -16.19 61.36
CA PRO A 777 17.64 -15.79 60.73
C PRO A 777 18.19 -14.45 61.28
N VAL A 778 19.49 -14.22 61.11
CA VAL A 778 20.12 -12.93 61.44
C VAL A 778 19.83 -11.89 60.34
N PRO A 779 19.92 -10.57 60.61
CA PRO A 779 19.80 -9.57 59.56
C PRO A 779 20.76 -9.83 58.38
N PHE A 780 20.26 -9.67 57.16
CA PHE A 780 20.92 -9.94 55.88
C PHE A 780 21.33 -11.41 55.64
N ALA A 781 20.77 -12.35 56.40
CA ALA A 781 20.94 -13.76 56.07
C ALA A 781 20.36 -14.05 54.68
N ILE A 782 21.01 -14.98 53.97
CA ILE A 782 20.47 -15.57 52.75
C ILE A 782 19.84 -16.90 53.14
N VAL A 783 18.56 -17.08 52.86
CA VAL A 783 17.75 -18.23 53.30
C VAL A 783 17.01 -18.86 52.12
N ARG A 784 16.54 -20.09 52.29
CA ARG A 784 15.80 -20.84 51.27
C ARG A 784 14.91 -21.92 51.88
N GLY A 785 13.90 -22.35 51.13
CA GLY A 785 13.00 -23.44 51.51
C GLY A 785 12.37 -23.22 52.89
N LEU A 786 12.49 -24.21 53.79
CA LEU A 786 11.96 -24.10 55.15
C LEU A 786 12.94 -23.33 56.06
N VAL A 787 12.50 -22.18 56.55
CA VAL A 787 13.25 -21.25 57.39
C VAL A 787 12.69 -21.25 58.80
N ASP A 788 13.46 -21.73 59.76
CA ASP A 788 13.11 -21.64 61.17
C ASP A 788 13.36 -20.23 61.69
N VAL A 789 12.28 -19.56 62.12
CA VAL A 789 12.33 -18.24 62.73
C VAL A 789 12.32 -18.38 64.24
N GLN A 790 13.42 -18.05 64.90
CA GLN A 790 13.58 -18.14 66.35
C GLN A 790 13.73 -16.75 66.96
N GLY A 791 13.14 -16.53 68.14
CA GLY A 791 13.16 -15.21 68.77
C GLY A 791 12.45 -15.12 70.11
N THR A 792 12.37 -13.89 70.62
CA THR A 792 11.57 -13.52 71.78
C THR A 792 10.45 -12.59 71.32
N ALA A 793 9.22 -12.92 71.66
CA ALA A 793 8.01 -12.13 71.43
C ALA A 793 7.30 -11.91 72.77
N THR A 794 7.75 -10.90 73.53
CA THR A 794 7.18 -10.54 74.83
C THR A 794 7.03 -9.02 74.97
N THR A 795 6.01 -8.61 75.72
CA THR A 795 5.83 -7.23 76.19
C THR A 795 5.03 -7.27 77.49
N PRO A 796 5.18 -6.31 78.43
CA PRO A 796 4.36 -6.27 79.64
C PRO A 796 2.87 -6.29 79.30
N GLU A 797 2.12 -7.15 79.99
CA GLU A 797 0.68 -7.36 79.76
C GLU A 797 0.35 -7.70 78.28
N MET A 798 1.17 -8.53 77.64
CA MET A 798 0.95 -8.95 76.25
C MET A 798 -0.40 -9.64 76.07
N VAL A 799 -1.11 -9.24 75.02
CA VAL A 799 -2.36 -9.86 74.56
C VAL A 799 -2.09 -10.74 73.34
N HIS A 800 -1.22 -10.30 72.43
CA HIS A 800 -0.98 -11.02 71.17
C HIS A 800 0.36 -10.67 70.55
N PHE A 801 0.94 -11.59 69.78
CA PHE A 801 2.08 -11.36 68.89
C PHE A 801 1.79 -11.84 67.47
N ARG A 802 2.39 -11.20 66.47
CA ARG A 802 2.35 -11.61 65.05
C ARG A 802 3.74 -11.57 64.45
N LEU A 803 4.09 -12.62 63.71
CA LEU A 803 5.28 -12.75 62.88
C LEU A 803 4.86 -12.78 61.41
N GLU A 804 5.42 -11.90 60.60
CA GLU A 804 5.04 -11.70 59.21
C GLU A 804 6.28 -11.55 58.31
N ALA A 805 6.16 -11.93 57.05
CA ALA A 805 7.15 -11.69 55.99
C ALA A 805 6.56 -10.78 54.90
N GLY A 806 7.37 -9.94 54.27
CA GLY A 806 6.92 -9.16 53.12
C GLY A 806 8.07 -8.81 52.18
N GLU A 807 7.78 -8.70 50.88
CA GLU A 807 8.78 -8.41 49.85
C GLU A 807 9.32 -6.98 49.95
N GLY A 808 10.63 -6.83 49.73
CA GLY A 808 11.35 -5.58 49.79
C GLY A 808 11.66 -5.09 51.20
N LEU A 809 12.27 -3.90 51.27
CA LEU A 809 12.59 -3.23 52.54
C LEU A 809 11.47 -2.32 53.05
N TYR A 810 10.40 -2.15 52.27
CA TYR A 810 9.15 -1.48 52.66
C TYR A 810 7.93 -2.24 52.09
N PRO A 811 7.59 -3.40 52.67
CA PRO A 811 6.52 -4.23 52.12
C PRO A 811 5.14 -3.60 52.26
N GLN A 812 4.41 -3.53 51.14
CA GLN A 812 3.02 -3.09 51.09
C GLN A 812 2.04 -4.21 51.48
N GLN A 813 2.47 -5.46 51.34
CA GLN A 813 1.71 -6.65 51.72
C GLN A 813 2.56 -7.52 52.65
N TRP A 814 1.89 -8.20 53.57
CA TRP A 814 2.51 -9.01 54.62
C TRP A 814 1.87 -10.39 54.65
N LEU A 815 2.69 -11.42 54.47
CA LEU A 815 2.36 -12.82 54.69
C LEU A 815 2.44 -13.13 56.18
N LEU A 816 1.33 -13.53 56.79
CA LEU A 816 1.32 -13.98 58.19
C LEU A 816 1.98 -15.35 58.30
N LEU A 817 3.06 -15.43 59.09
CA LEU A 817 3.81 -16.67 59.32
C LEU A 817 3.35 -17.38 60.59
N ALA A 818 3.17 -16.63 61.67
CA ALA A 818 2.66 -17.12 62.93
C ALA A 818 2.03 -16.01 63.76
N GLU A 819 1.12 -16.41 64.65
CA GLU A 819 0.51 -15.53 65.62
C GLU A 819 0.17 -16.29 66.91
N GLY A 820 0.05 -15.59 68.04
CA GLY A 820 -0.27 -16.23 69.31
C GLY A 820 -0.52 -15.23 70.44
N ASP A 821 -1.13 -15.69 71.53
CA ASP A 821 -1.60 -14.88 72.65
C ASP A 821 -0.79 -15.04 73.95
N HIS A 822 0.33 -15.78 73.88
CA HIS A 822 1.18 -16.06 75.04
C HIS A 822 2.63 -15.63 74.81
N PRO A 823 3.32 -15.07 75.82
CA PRO A 823 4.72 -14.63 75.70
C PRO A 823 5.66 -15.79 75.34
N LEU A 824 6.54 -15.58 74.36
CA LEU A 824 7.56 -16.54 73.94
C LEU A 824 8.97 -15.97 74.13
N THR A 825 9.88 -16.72 74.75
CA THR A 825 11.25 -16.26 75.02
C THR A 825 12.28 -17.23 74.47
N GLY A 826 13.10 -16.75 73.51
CA GLY A 826 14.13 -17.56 72.86
C GLY A 826 13.59 -18.84 72.20
N ALA A 827 12.34 -18.84 71.74
CA ALA A 827 11.64 -20.00 71.22
C ALA A 827 11.60 -19.99 69.68
N LEU A 828 11.25 -21.12 69.09
CA LEU A 828 10.83 -21.20 67.69
C LEU A 828 9.48 -20.49 67.56
N LEU A 829 9.45 -19.38 66.81
CA LEU A 829 8.26 -18.58 66.56
C LEU A 829 7.45 -19.15 65.40
N ALA A 830 8.13 -19.58 64.32
CA ALA A 830 7.53 -20.23 63.15
C ALA A 830 8.57 -21.04 62.38
N THR A 831 8.11 -22.02 61.60
CA THR A 831 8.86 -22.57 60.47
C THR A 831 8.17 -22.08 59.20
N TRP A 832 8.85 -21.22 58.46
CA TRP A 832 8.32 -20.53 57.27
C TRP A 832 8.78 -21.22 55.99
N ASP A 833 7.86 -21.57 55.10
CA ASP A 833 8.20 -21.97 53.73
C ASP A 833 8.42 -20.73 52.85
N SER A 834 9.68 -20.42 52.54
CA SER A 834 10.09 -19.27 51.75
C SER A 834 9.88 -19.45 50.25
N ALA A 835 9.33 -20.58 49.77
CA ALA A 835 9.13 -20.81 48.34
C ALA A 835 8.22 -19.77 47.65
N ALA A 836 7.37 -19.08 48.41
CA ALA A 836 6.44 -18.08 47.89
C ALA A 836 7.07 -16.70 47.64
N LEU A 837 8.26 -16.42 48.19
CA LEU A 837 8.96 -15.14 48.05
C LEU A 837 10.35 -15.38 47.42
N ASP A 838 10.90 -14.35 46.77
CA ASP A 838 12.26 -14.38 46.24
C ASP A 838 12.92 -12.99 46.38
N GLY A 839 14.24 -12.96 46.51
CA GLY A 839 15.04 -11.76 46.70
C GLY A 839 14.90 -11.08 48.07
N THR A 840 15.00 -9.74 48.10
CA THR A 840 15.01 -9.00 49.37
C THR A 840 13.66 -9.08 50.07
N VAL A 841 13.64 -9.54 51.32
CA VAL A 841 12.44 -9.70 52.15
C VAL A 841 12.66 -9.06 53.53
N SER A 842 11.60 -8.49 54.11
CA SER A 842 11.58 -8.05 55.50
C SER A 842 10.77 -9.01 56.37
N LEU A 843 11.37 -9.52 57.45
CA LEU A 843 10.66 -10.22 58.52
C LEU A 843 10.30 -9.26 59.63
N ARG A 844 9.02 -9.21 60.01
CA ARG A 844 8.49 -8.33 61.06
C ARG A 844 7.91 -9.13 62.21
N LEU A 845 8.35 -8.84 63.42
CA LEU A 845 7.78 -9.34 64.67
C LEU A 845 7.10 -8.20 65.42
N SER A 846 5.85 -8.42 65.83
CA SER A 846 5.04 -7.42 66.54
C SER A 846 4.39 -8.02 67.78
N THR A 847 4.25 -7.22 68.84
CA THR A 847 3.52 -7.57 70.07
C THR A 847 2.58 -6.44 70.46
N THR A 848 1.40 -6.78 70.99
CA THR A 848 0.41 -5.82 71.48
C THR A 848 0.07 -6.13 72.94
N ASN A 849 -0.06 -5.11 73.78
CA ASN A 849 -0.46 -5.27 75.18
C ASN A 849 -1.95 -4.96 75.42
N THR A 850 -2.41 -5.15 76.66
CA THR A 850 -3.79 -4.86 77.13
C THR A 850 -4.26 -3.43 76.90
N GLN A 851 -3.32 -2.46 76.84
CA GLN A 851 -3.60 -1.05 76.58
C GLN A 851 -3.67 -0.72 75.08
N GLY A 852 -3.44 -1.71 74.21
CA GLY A 852 -3.39 -1.52 72.75
C GLY A 852 -2.06 -0.98 72.24
N ASN A 853 -1.02 -0.87 73.08
CA ASN A 853 0.30 -0.41 72.65
C ASN A 853 0.98 -1.50 71.82
N LEU A 854 1.32 -1.15 70.58
CA LEU A 854 1.99 -2.02 69.61
C LEU A 854 3.51 -1.76 69.62
N ARG A 855 4.30 -2.80 69.87
CA ARG A 855 5.76 -2.80 69.68
C ARG A 855 6.12 -3.65 68.46
N ARG A 856 7.08 -3.19 67.66
CA ARG A 856 7.50 -3.85 66.41
C ARG A 856 9.01 -3.85 66.29
N MET A 857 9.55 -4.91 65.70
CA MET A 857 10.87 -4.92 65.09
C MET A 857 10.84 -5.62 63.74
N ALA A 858 11.80 -5.31 62.88
CA ALA A 858 11.97 -6.01 61.63
C ALA A 858 13.46 -6.25 61.35
N ILE A 859 13.75 -7.29 60.58
CA ILE A 859 15.07 -7.56 60.03
C ILE A 859 14.96 -7.77 58.51
N PRO A 860 15.90 -7.25 57.71
CA PRO A 860 16.00 -7.58 56.30
C PRO A 860 16.68 -8.94 56.14
N LEU A 861 16.35 -9.68 55.08
CA LEU A 861 17.05 -10.88 54.65
C LEU A 861 16.89 -11.04 53.13
N THR A 862 17.63 -11.99 52.55
CA THR A 862 17.46 -12.39 51.14
C THR A 862 16.92 -13.81 51.11
N VAL A 863 15.82 -14.02 50.40
CA VAL A 863 15.39 -15.35 50.00
C VAL A 863 16.00 -15.65 48.64
N ASP A 864 16.62 -16.81 48.50
CA ASP A 864 17.14 -17.27 47.22
C ASP A 864 16.83 -18.76 47.07
N ASN A 865 15.79 -19.05 46.29
CA ASN A 865 15.37 -20.42 45.99
C ASN A 865 15.90 -20.90 44.62
N GLN A 866 16.78 -20.15 43.94
CA GLN A 866 17.26 -20.46 42.61
C GLN A 866 18.63 -21.15 42.64
N ALA A 867 18.87 -22.11 41.74
CA ALA A 867 20.15 -22.80 41.67
C ALA A 867 21.17 -22.01 40.83
N PRO A 868 22.47 -22.03 41.18
CA PRO A 868 23.49 -21.35 40.41
C PRO A 868 23.63 -21.96 39.01
N GLN A 869 24.07 -21.17 38.03
CA GLN A 869 24.46 -21.69 36.72
C GLN A 869 25.92 -22.18 36.77
N VAL A 870 26.22 -23.33 36.17
CA VAL A 870 27.58 -23.90 36.16
C VAL A 870 27.88 -24.69 34.88
N TYR A 871 29.06 -24.48 34.29
CA TYR A 871 29.55 -25.24 33.13
C TYR A 871 31.09 -25.29 33.08
N PHE A 872 31.65 -26.24 32.32
CA PHE A 872 33.09 -26.27 32.02
C PHE A 872 33.42 -25.29 30.89
N ALA A 873 34.25 -24.28 31.17
CA ALA A 873 34.87 -23.44 30.14
C ALA A 873 36.06 -24.14 29.47
N ALA A 874 36.76 -25.02 30.20
CA ALA A 874 37.74 -25.92 29.64
C ALA A 874 37.70 -27.26 30.40
N PRO A 875 37.62 -28.41 29.72
CA PRO A 875 37.37 -28.55 28.28
C PRO A 875 35.97 -28.02 27.93
N ALA A 876 35.84 -27.24 26.85
CA ALA A 876 34.53 -26.76 26.37
C ALA A 876 33.69 -27.86 25.69
N ALA A 877 34.20 -29.09 25.61
CA ALA A 877 33.52 -30.22 24.99
C ALA A 877 32.34 -30.68 25.84
N GLN A 878 31.25 -31.07 25.19
CA GLN A 878 30.15 -31.79 25.83
C GLN A 878 30.27 -33.27 25.46
N GLY A 879 30.28 -34.16 26.46
CA GLY A 879 30.42 -35.60 26.24
C GLY A 879 31.82 -36.11 26.54
N ARG A 880 32.62 -36.45 25.51
CA ARG A 880 33.86 -37.22 25.67
C ARG A 880 35.12 -36.44 25.30
N VAL A 881 36.15 -36.53 26.12
CA VAL A 881 37.48 -35.92 25.93
C VAL A 881 38.53 -37.01 25.94
N GLU A 882 39.31 -37.12 24.87
CA GLU A 882 40.45 -38.05 24.80
C GLU A 882 41.73 -37.33 25.27
N LEU A 883 42.47 -37.96 26.18
CA LEU A 883 43.74 -37.46 26.71
C LEU A 883 44.86 -38.50 26.49
N PRO A 884 46.02 -38.11 25.94
CA PRO A 884 47.18 -39.00 25.86
C PRO A 884 47.72 -39.38 27.24
N HIS A 885 48.28 -40.60 27.41
CA HIS A 885 48.98 -41.00 28.63
C HIS A 885 50.02 -39.94 29.07
N GLY A 886 49.90 -39.49 30.32
CA GLY A 886 50.78 -38.47 30.91
C GLY A 886 50.47 -37.01 30.52
N ALA A 887 49.43 -36.75 29.72
CA ALA A 887 48.94 -35.41 29.46
C ALA A 887 48.21 -34.83 30.68
N ALA A 888 48.38 -33.52 30.89
CA ALA A 888 47.70 -32.84 31.98
C ALA A 888 46.30 -32.36 31.56
N LEU A 889 45.26 -32.66 32.34
CA LEU A 889 43.91 -32.12 32.15
C LEU A 889 43.75 -30.79 32.88
N ALA A 890 43.49 -29.71 32.16
CA ALA A 890 43.05 -28.46 32.75
C ALA A 890 41.51 -28.44 32.81
N ALA A 891 40.97 -28.33 34.02
CA ALA A 891 39.54 -28.12 34.24
C ALA A 891 39.33 -26.68 34.70
N VAL A 892 38.59 -25.90 33.92
CA VAL A 892 38.17 -24.54 34.21
C VAL A 892 36.64 -24.54 34.23
N VAL A 893 36.07 -24.15 35.36
CA VAL A 893 34.62 -24.09 35.59
C VAL A 893 34.21 -22.63 35.67
N GLU A 894 33.15 -22.28 34.98
CA GLU A 894 32.45 -21.01 35.14
C GLU A 894 31.17 -21.27 35.93
N ALA A 895 30.94 -20.45 36.96
CA ALA A 895 29.74 -20.52 37.78
C ALA A 895 29.27 -19.10 38.13
N SER A 896 27.96 -18.86 38.04
CA SER A 896 27.34 -17.56 38.28
C SER A 896 25.99 -17.70 38.97
N ASP A 897 25.66 -16.74 39.82
CA ASP A 897 24.42 -16.67 40.59
C ASP A 897 24.11 -15.19 40.96
N ASP A 898 22.83 -14.84 41.15
CA ASP A 898 22.38 -13.47 41.44
C ASP A 898 22.83 -12.96 42.82
N TYR A 899 23.04 -13.85 43.80
CA TYR A 899 23.52 -13.53 45.15
C TYR A 899 24.92 -14.09 45.44
N GLY A 900 25.52 -14.73 44.44
CA GLY A 900 26.92 -15.12 44.41
C GLY A 900 27.16 -16.60 44.70
N VAL A 901 28.23 -17.11 44.12
CA VAL A 901 28.65 -18.51 44.26
C VAL A 901 29.51 -18.68 45.52
N GLN A 902 29.12 -19.56 46.43
CA GLN A 902 29.86 -19.88 47.66
C GLN A 902 31.06 -20.78 47.37
N ARG A 903 30.87 -21.84 46.57
CA ARG A 903 31.94 -22.76 46.20
C ARG A 903 31.62 -23.62 44.98
N VAL A 904 32.65 -24.14 44.34
CA VAL A 904 32.58 -25.15 43.29
C VAL A 904 33.34 -26.41 43.74
N GLU A 905 32.66 -27.54 43.76
CA GLU A 905 33.23 -28.86 43.97
C GLU A 905 33.52 -29.50 42.61
N LEU A 906 34.74 -30.00 42.38
CA LEU A 906 35.08 -30.84 41.24
C LEU A 906 35.01 -32.29 41.66
N LEU A 907 34.26 -33.09 40.90
CA LEU A 907 34.03 -34.50 41.13
C LEU A 907 34.70 -35.30 40.00
N LEU A 908 35.65 -36.17 40.36
CA LEU A 908 36.24 -37.15 39.46
C LEU A 908 35.77 -38.54 39.89
N ASP A 909 35.18 -39.30 38.97
CA ASP A 909 34.62 -40.64 39.24
C ASP A 909 33.62 -40.65 40.40
N GLY A 910 32.82 -39.58 40.48
CA GLY A 910 31.83 -39.35 41.53
C GLY A 910 32.41 -38.96 42.90
N GLN A 911 33.74 -38.86 43.03
CA GLN A 911 34.40 -38.43 44.26
C GLN A 911 34.84 -36.96 44.19
N ILE A 912 34.59 -36.19 45.24
CA ILE A 912 35.06 -34.79 45.34
C ILE A 912 36.58 -34.80 45.41
N VAL A 913 37.23 -34.28 44.38
CA VAL A 913 38.69 -34.19 44.27
C VAL A 913 39.22 -32.79 44.57
N LEU A 914 38.38 -31.76 44.46
CA LEU A 914 38.75 -30.40 44.78
C LEU A 914 37.53 -29.57 45.18
N VAL A 915 37.72 -28.64 46.10
CA VAL A 915 36.73 -27.62 46.48
C VAL A 915 37.37 -26.26 46.29
N LEU A 916 36.71 -25.39 45.52
CA LEU A 916 37.18 -24.06 45.15
C LEU A 916 36.18 -23.02 45.64
N GLU A 917 36.56 -22.23 46.62
CA GLU A 917 35.67 -21.23 47.26
C GLU A 917 35.78 -19.83 46.64
N ARG A 918 36.68 -19.64 45.65
CA ARG A 918 36.90 -18.36 44.98
C ARG A 918 37.23 -18.57 43.51
N ALA A 919 36.65 -17.71 42.66
CA ALA A 919 37.01 -17.63 41.25
C ALA A 919 38.45 -17.11 41.06
N PRO A 920 39.16 -17.54 39.99
CA PRO A 920 38.73 -18.48 38.95
C PRO A 920 38.72 -19.95 39.44
N TYR A 921 37.63 -20.66 39.14
CA TYR A 921 37.46 -22.05 39.56
C TYR A 921 38.19 -22.99 38.59
N SER A 922 39.50 -23.17 38.79
CA SER A 922 40.32 -23.99 37.89
C SER A 922 41.29 -24.90 38.61
N THR A 923 41.63 -26.01 37.95
CA THR A 923 42.67 -26.94 38.38
C THR A 923 43.36 -27.60 37.19
N ARG A 924 44.54 -28.19 37.45
CA ARG A 924 45.31 -28.95 36.47
C ARG A 924 45.72 -30.30 37.05
N TRP A 925 45.24 -31.40 36.48
CA TRP A 925 45.65 -32.76 36.85
C TRP A 925 46.78 -33.24 35.96
N SER A 926 47.96 -33.46 36.53
CA SER A 926 49.18 -33.78 35.77
C SER A 926 49.33 -35.24 35.36
N SER A 927 48.52 -36.16 35.90
CA SER A 927 48.55 -37.59 35.51
C SER A 927 47.29 -38.32 35.96
N LEU A 928 46.29 -38.44 35.09
CA LEU A 928 45.17 -39.35 35.30
C LEU A 928 45.60 -40.78 34.93
N PRO A 929 45.16 -41.82 35.66
CA PRO A 929 45.39 -43.21 35.28
C PRO A 929 44.85 -43.52 33.87
N THR A 930 45.42 -44.53 33.20
CA THR A 930 44.86 -45.03 31.93
C THR A 930 43.49 -45.65 32.18
N GLY A 931 42.49 -45.29 31.38
CA GLY A 931 41.11 -45.75 31.54
C GLY A 931 40.07 -44.67 31.27
N LEU A 932 38.80 -45.02 31.48
CA LEU A 932 37.68 -44.10 31.37
C LEU A 932 37.40 -43.47 32.74
N HIS A 933 37.43 -42.15 32.78
CA HIS A 933 37.11 -41.32 33.94
C HIS A 933 35.90 -40.44 33.67
N THR A 934 35.25 -39.97 34.72
CA THR A 934 34.09 -39.07 34.63
C THR A 934 34.36 -37.81 35.45
N LEU A 935 34.08 -36.65 34.88
CA LEU A 935 34.32 -35.36 35.50
C LEU A 935 33.03 -34.54 35.54
N GLN A 936 32.71 -34.00 36.71
CA GLN A 936 31.61 -33.07 36.93
C GLN A 936 32.07 -31.93 37.82
N ALA A 937 31.42 -30.77 37.69
CA ALA A 937 31.51 -29.71 38.68
C ALA A 937 30.14 -29.50 39.33
N ARG A 938 30.13 -29.26 40.63
CA ARG A 938 28.94 -28.86 41.38
C ARG A 938 29.18 -27.48 41.96
N ALA A 939 28.40 -26.50 41.54
CA ALA A 939 28.42 -25.17 42.16
C ALA A 939 27.39 -25.12 43.30
N TYR A 940 27.72 -24.38 44.35
CA TYR A 940 26.79 -23.98 45.42
C TYR A 940 26.76 -22.46 45.50
N ASP A 941 25.56 -21.88 45.60
CA ASP A 941 25.38 -20.45 45.89
C ASP A 941 25.48 -20.15 47.39
N ALA A 942 25.28 -18.88 47.74
CA ALA A 942 25.31 -18.39 49.12
C ALA A 942 24.11 -18.83 49.99
N ALA A 943 22.96 -19.19 49.38
CA ALA A 943 21.79 -19.77 50.05
C ALA A 943 21.94 -21.30 50.27
N GLY A 944 22.89 -21.90 49.57
CA GLY A 944 23.19 -23.32 49.52
C GLY A 944 22.50 -24.09 48.39
N ASN A 945 21.81 -23.44 47.44
CA ASN A 945 21.33 -24.16 46.25
C ASN A 945 22.51 -24.61 45.41
N SER A 946 22.29 -25.67 44.63
CA SER A 946 23.38 -26.32 43.93
C SER A 946 22.95 -26.81 42.57
N ALA A 947 23.84 -26.65 41.60
CA ALA A 947 23.69 -27.21 40.27
C ALA A 947 24.91 -28.06 39.91
N LEU A 948 24.70 -29.05 39.06
CA LEU A 948 25.74 -29.92 38.51
C LEU A 948 25.92 -29.62 37.03
N THR A 949 27.16 -29.64 36.56
CA THR A 949 27.43 -29.71 35.14
C THR A 949 26.95 -31.04 34.57
N PRO A 950 26.68 -31.12 33.26
CA PRO A 950 26.66 -32.41 32.56
C PRO A 950 27.94 -33.21 32.85
N MET A 951 27.82 -34.54 32.83
CA MET A 951 28.95 -35.44 33.03
C MET A 951 29.87 -35.42 31.81
N LEU A 952 31.16 -35.19 32.03
CA LEU A 952 32.20 -35.24 31.02
C LEU A 952 32.99 -36.55 31.14
N GLU A 953 32.97 -37.37 30.10
CA GLU A 953 33.80 -38.57 30.03
C GLU A 953 35.20 -38.21 29.56
N ILE A 954 36.21 -38.74 30.24
CA ILE A 954 37.62 -38.54 29.93
C ILE A 954 38.23 -39.92 29.66
N GLU A 955 38.62 -40.20 28.42
CA GLU A 955 39.36 -41.42 28.08
C GLU A 955 40.85 -41.10 28.04
N VAL A 956 41.61 -41.73 28.93
CA VAL A 956 43.07 -41.62 28.97
C VAL A 956 43.66 -42.82 28.24
N ASN A 957 44.24 -42.56 27.05
CA ASN A 957 44.81 -43.56 26.13
C ASN A 957 46.23 -43.97 26.51
#